data_AF-A0A4Q4KI38-F1
#
_entry.id   AF-A0A4Q4KI38-F1
#
_cell.length_a   1.000
_cell.length_b   1.000
_cell.length_c   1.000
_cell.angle_alpha   90.00
_cell.angle_beta   90.00
_cell.angle_gamma   90.00
#
_symmetry.space_group_name_H-M   'P 1'
#
loop_
_entity.id
_entity.type
_entity.pdbx_description
1 polymer ?
#
loop_
_entity_poly.entity_id
_entity_poly.type
_entity_poly.pdbx_seq_one_letter_code
_entity_poly.pdbx_strand_id
1 'polypeptide(L)'
;MNNFRLIAILLIVLSFSVNGQEDYFLTPQSKAYLYHTVRKSPILEQNIGRYIVYQGEEITLPNGDINYDSTEQKIINQPELLAIYSHEISRSPKGILAELSNKMALWELNQLLQSNRSNSLIKDGNALDYERFEELLMNELPEQAKREKKEETVINKRVEKLTNPTLTFKDKVAILDGFGSWTEEEKKQVIIAYNIAVNKWVANRTQQIFTQLGGKADYFENILTAAGDGSTTSGLFEEREKDERGRWNKGLPKAVGLFPYEPYIGIKPDSKKKKPEILSMGHTMHSFETSGGGRETNIHLDVWGYNSEKQTTVVIRKNGDYYPLFGASNTRFLSPDSSFGGGVTYYSLIAKVKQDISNLEEKISGKRGIDYQIKTLEGKRDGLKLIIDKTEKELNDIRYSTIITNHEKYKTDSKRKKRKKRQEKVVQSYNQLKSIESTIKKLKKEKEDILWAKSVVSAKLQKMYDLIGKKWVPFKEVDGYFLFEDSTTFNLFTQEFVFPATDEKDRFDVTLLAMPLSHMSNNYDEVMLHINITDAIPLYTSQIQLRINDLFDVDKFELNQASLFHKQDSIAVVEFFEALLDKKKNFKIISRGGGVGKFKNDRVVINYTPNELSNYPGISTAERQSAREDSIFKQLRTTEVVIHIDREILMQVNSFTDPVRSNFKPSDAALLSFMNQNKFSGNQMLSAYRSYTTLKTLKSELNILAGQYLPREEATKVIDRLNKAIDKSRITVGASSVKFKTFGE
;
A
#
# COMPACT_ATOMS: atom_id res chain seq x y z
N MET A 1 1.99 -31.74 -23.38
CA MET A 1 0.81 -32.62 -23.14
C MET A 1 0.09 -32.37 -21.79
N ASN A 2 0.46 -31.35 -21.00
CA ASN A 2 -0.25 -30.99 -19.75
C ASN A 2 -1.28 -29.85 -19.89
N ASN A 3 -1.33 -29.15 -21.04
CA ASN A 3 -2.23 -28.00 -21.25
C ASN A 3 -3.67 -28.41 -21.63
N PHE A 4 -3.92 -29.67 -21.95
CA PHE A 4 -5.25 -30.15 -22.34
C PHE A 4 -6.17 -30.47 -21.14
N ARG A 5 -5.62 -30.61 -19.92
CA ARG A 5 -6.43 -30.85 -18.71
C ARG A 5 -6.96 -29.56 -18.07
N LEU A 6 -6.34 -28.41 -18.30
CA LEU A 6 -6.89 -27.11 -17.87
C LEU A 6 -8.05 -26.65 -18.76
N ILE A 7 -8.00 -26.94 -20.07
CA ILE A 7 -9.02 -26.52 -21.03
C ILE A 7 -10.31 -27.36 -20.88
N ALA A 8 -10.21 -28.61 -20.42
CA ALA A 8 -11.37 -29.48 -20.20
C ALA A 8 -12.21 -29.08 -18.96
N ILE A 9 -11.65 -28.32 -18.02
CA ILE A 9 -12.36 -27.86 -16.80
C ILE A 9 -13.13 -26.55 -17.06
N LEU A 10 -12.71 -25.75 -18.05
CA LEU A 10 -13.42 -24.52 -18.46
C LEU A 10 -14.77 -24.80 -19.16
N LEU A 11 -14.94 -26.00 -19.74
CA LEU A 11 -16.13 -26.39 -20.51
C LEU A 11 -17.29 -26.94 -19.67
N ILE A 12 -17.07 -27.32 -18.41
CA ILE A 12 -18.12 -27.88 -17.54
C ILE A 12 -18.96 -26.79 -16.85
N VAL A 13 -18.46 -25.55 -16.78
CA VAL A 13 -19.23 -24.39 -16.27
C VAL A 13 -20.30 -23.93 -17.28
N LEU A 14 -20.18 -24.30 -18.56
CA LEU A 14 -21.12 -23.90 -19.62
C LEU A 14 -22.47 -24.66 -19.60
N SER A 15 -22.63 -25.70 -18.77
CA SER A 15 -23.84 -26.53 -18.75
C SER A 15 -24.82 -26.20 -17.63
N PHE A 16 -24.48 -25.26 -16.74
CA PHE A 16 -25.40 -24.77 -15.72
C PHE A 16 -25.74 -23.33 -16.01
N SER A 17 -27.04 -23.05 -16.19
CA SER A 17 -27.58 -21.70 -16.30
C SER A 17 -27.39 -20.96 -14.96
N VAL A 18 -26.16 -20.51 -14.71
CA VAL A 18 -25.89 -19.52 -13.66
C VAL A 18 -26.38 -18.20 -14.22
N ASN A 19 -27.61 -17.85 -13.90
CA ASN A 19 -28.16 -16.54 -14.24
C ASN A 19 -27.29 -15.48 -13.55
N GLY A 20 -26.49 -14.74 -14.34
CA GLY A 20 -25.89 -13.50 -13.87
C GLY A 20 -27.00 -12.57 -13.41
N GLN A 21 -26.83 -11.95 -12.24
CA GLN A 21 -27.75 -10.90 -11.81
C GLN A 21 -27.56 -9.70 -12.74
N GLU A 22 -28.64 -9.02 -13.09
CA GLU A 22 -28.59 -7.84 -13.93
C GLU A 22 -27.91 -6.68 -13.18
N ASP A 23 -26.71 -6.29 -13.59
CA ASP A 23 -25.97 -5.15 -13.03
C ASP A 23 -26.56 -3.83 -13.52
N TYR A 24 -27.77 -3.52 -13.05
CA TYR A 24 -28.55 -2.34 -13.43
C TYR A 24 -27.86 -1.01 -13.11
N PHE A 25 -26.80 -1.00 -12.30
CA PHE A 25 -26.10 0.21 -11.88
C PHE A 25 -24.97 0.66 -12.81
N LEU A 26 -24.50 -0.20 -13.73
CA LEU A 26 -23.43 0.15 -14.67
C LEU A 26 -23.98 0.47 -16.06
N THR A 27 -23.59 1.62 -16.61
CA THR A 27 -23.83 1.94 -18.01
C THR A 27 -23.07 0.96 -18.94
N PRO A 28 -23.48 0.76 -20.21
CA PRO A 28 -22.74 -0.06 -21.16
C PRO A 28 -21.26 0.33 -21.29
N GLN A 29 -20.97 1.63 -21.22
CA GLN A 29 -19.62 2.20 -21.22
C GLN A 29 -18.85 1.81 -19.94
N SER A 30 -19.47 1.98 -18.77
CA SER A 30 -18.87 1.58 -17.50
C SER A 30 -18.62 0.07 -17.44
N LYS A 31 -19.50 -0.77 -18.01
CA LYS A 31 -19.32 -2.23 -18.12
C LYS A 31 -18.12 -2.59 -18.99
N ALA A 32 -18.02 -1.99 -20.18
CA ALA A 32 -16.90 -2.20 -21.09
C ALA A 32 -15.57 -1.82 -20.43
N TYR A 33 -15.53 -0.67 -19.76
CA TYR A 33 -14.32 -0.19 -19.12
C TYR A 33 -13.94 -1.00 -17.87
N LEU A 34 -14.93 -1.48 -17.10
CA LEU A 34 -14.69 -2.39 -15.98
C LEU A 34 -14.02 -3.68 -16.48
N TYR A 35 -14.54 -4.28 -17.55
CA TYR A 35 -13.92 -5.46 -18.16
C TYR A 35 -12.47 -5.17 -18.56
N HIS A 36 -12.23 -4.07 -19.28
CA HIS A 36 -10.90 -3.68 -19.70
C HIS A 36 -9.95 -3.49 -18.51
N THR A 37 -10.37 -2.74 -17.49
CA THR A 37 -9.60 -2.47 -16.27
C THR A 37 -9.19 -3.75 -15.56
N VAL A 38 -10.13 -4.69 -15.40
CA VAL A 38 -9.84 -5.95 -14.71
C VAL A 38 -8.88 -6.80 -15.51
N ARG A 39 -9.10 -6.97 -16.82
CA ARG A 39 -8.24 -7.81 -17.67
C ARG A 39 -6.81 -7.28 -17.81
N LYS A 40 -6.62 -5.96 -17.77
CA LYS A 40 -5.29 -5.32 -17.86
C LYS A 40 -4.55 -5.20 -16.53
N SER A 41 -5.24 -5.31 -15.41
CA SER A 41 -4.63 -5.21 -14.08
C SER A 41 -4.37 -6.63 -13.53
N PRO A 42 -3.12 -7.12 -13.46
CA PRO A 42 -2.84 -8.49 -13.04
C PRO A 42 -3.44 -8.85 -11.67
N ILE A 43 -3.45 -7.90 -10.74
CA ILE A 43 -4.02 -8.10 -9.40
C ILE A 43 -5.56 -8.21 -9.44
N LEU A 44 -6.23 -7.41 -10.27
CA LEU A 44 -7.68 -7.49 -10.42
C LEU A 44 -8.07 -8.76 -11.16
N GLU A 45 -7.37 -9.10 -12.24
CA GLU A 45 -7.60 -10.33 -12.99
C GLU A 45 -7.45 -11.57 -12.09
N GLN A 46 -6.39 -11.60 -11.27
CA GLN A 46 -6.14 -12.69 -10.33
C GLN A 46 -7.25 -12.85 -9.28
N ASN A 47 -7.75 -11.74 -8.73
CA ASN A 47 -8.67 -11.76 -7.58
C ASN A 47 -10.15 -11.76 -7.98
N ILE A 48 -10.53 -11.05 -9.04
CA ILE A 48 -11.93 -10.84 -9.45
C ILE A 48 -12.21 -11.13 -10.92
N GLY A 49 -11.20 -11.42 -11.75
CA GLY A 49 -11.37 -11.67 -13.19
C GLY A 49 -12.30 -12.82 -13.54
N ARG A 50 -12.37 -13.85 -12.67
CA ARG A 50 -13.30 -14.98 -12.80
C ARG A 50 -14.78 -14.58 -12.72
N TYR A 51 -15.08 -13.45 -12.07
CA TYR A 51 -16.45 -12.98 -11.86
C TYR A 51 -16.97 -12.08 -12.98
N ILE A 52 -16.15 -11.83 -14.01
CA ILE A 52 -16.48 -10.94 -15.13
C ILE A 52 -16.31 -11.74 -16.41
N VAL A 53 -17.38 -12.36 -16.89
CA VAL A 53 -17.34 -13.34 -17.99
C VAL A 53 -17.81 -12.68 -19.28
N TYR A 54 -16.90 -12.61 -20.26
CA TYR A 54 -17.21 -12.18 -21.62
C TYR A 54 -17.57 -13.39 -22.48
N GLN A 55 -18.76 -13.38 -23.07
CA GLN A 55 -19.30 -14.47 -23.89
C GLN A 55 -19.18 -14.20 -25.40
N GLY A 56 -18.66 -13.04 -25.79
CA GLY A 56 -18.43 -12.72 -27.20
C GLY A 56 -17.13 -13.33 -27.73
N GLU A 57 -16.96 -13.23 -29.05
CA GLU A 57 -15.73 -13.67 -29.72
C GLU A 57 -14.50 -12.87 -29.27
N GLU A 58 -13.38 -13.55 -29.04
CA GLU A 58 -12.10 -12.92 -28.78
C GLU A 58 -11.61 -12.17 -30.00
N ILE A 59 -11.37 -10.86 -29.86
CA ILE A 59 -10.86 -10.00 -30.91
C ILE A 59 -9.38 -9.79 -30.66
N THR A 60 -8.53 -10.19 -31.60
CA THR A 60 -7.07 -10.05 -31.48
C THR A 60 -6.49 -9.03 -32.45
N LEU A 61 -5.38 -8.43 -32.03
CA LEU A 61 -4.50 -7.65 -32.88
C LEU A 61 -3.68 -8.58 -33.80
N PRO A 62 -3.04 -8.07 -34.87
CA PRO A 62 -2.24 -8.88 -35.78
C PRO A 62 -1.07 -9.65 -35.11
N ASN A 63 -0.65 -9.24 -33.91
CA ASN A 63 0.38 -9.91 -33.11
C ASN A 63 -0.16 -11.01 -32.19
N GLY A 64 -1.48 -11.24 -32.17
CA GLY A 64 -2.15 -12.25 -31.34
C GLY A 64 -2.65 -11.75 -29.99
N ASP A 65 -2.33 -10.51 -29.59
CA ASP A 65 -2.79 -9.94 -28.32
C ASP A 65 -4.28 -9.54 -28.40
N ILE A 66 -5.01 -9.58 -27.28
CA ILE A 66 -6.40 -9.14 -27.22
C ILE A 66 -6.50 -7.64 -27.56
N ASN A 67 -7.40 -7.30 -28.48
CA ASN A 67 -7.74 -5.95 -28.87
C ASN A 67 -8.85 -5.40 -27.95
N TYR A 68 -8.44 -4.91 -26.78
CA TYR A 68 -9.36 -4.38 -25.77
C TYR A 68 -10.28 -3.28 -26.29
N ASP A 69 -9.78 -2.33 -27.09
CA ASP A 69 -10.59 -1.23 -27.64
C ASP A 69 -11.76 -1.75 -28.50
N SER A 70 -11.54 -2.83 -29.24
CA SER A 70 -12.59 -3.43 -30.10
C SER A 70 -13.56 -4.28 -29.29
N THR A 71 -13.06 -5.00 -28.27
CA THR A 71 -13.90 -5.74 -27.33
C THR A 71 -14.79 -4.77 -26.53
N GLU A 72 -14.26 -3.62 -26.11
CA GLU A 72 -15.03 -2.58 -25.43
C GLU A 72 -16.18 -2.08 -26.31
N GLN A 73 -15.93 -1.74 -27.58
CA GLN A 73 -17.01 -1.32 -28.48
C GLN A 73 -18.09 -2.40 -28.65
N LYS A 74 -17.68 -3.67 -28.71
CA LYS A 74 -18.62 -4.79 -28.79
C LYS A 74 -19.47 -4.88 -27.52
N ILE A 75 -18.88 -4.72 -26.34
CA ILE A 75 -19.61 -4.68 -25.06
C ILE A 75 -20.53 -3.45 -24.98
N ILE A 76 -20.10 -2.27 -25.45
CA ILE A 76 -20.95 -1.06 -25.46
C ILE A 76 -22.20 -1.27 -26.33
N ASN A 77 -22.02 -1.90 -27.50
CA ASN A 77 -23.12 -2.15 -28.43
C ASN A 77 -24.00 -3.33 -28.02
N GLN A 78 -23.45 -4.30 -27.31
CA GLN A 78 -24.10 -5.54 -26.86
C GLN A 78 -23.70 -5.85 -25.39
N PRO A 79 -24.21 -5.07 -24.42
CA PRO A 79 -23.80 -5.18 -23.02
C PRO A 79 -24.16 -6.51 -22.37
N GLU A 80 -25.11 -7.26 -22.94
CA GLU A 80 -25.48 -8.62 -22.54
C GLU A 80 -24.37 -9.67 -22.77
N LEU A 81 -23.37 -9.36 -23.60
CA LEU A 81 -22.20 -10.23 -23.80
C LEU A 81 -21.29 -10.30 -22.56
N LEU A 82 -21.48 -9.41 -21.59
CA LEU A 82 -20.70 -9.36 -20.37
C LEU A 82 -21.58 -9.69 -19.16
N ALA A 83 -21.34 -10.85 -18.56
CA ALA A 83 -21.93 -11.23 -17.28
C ALA A 83 -21.00 -10.80 -16.14
N ILE A 84 -21.52 -10.06 -15.17
CA ILE A 84 -20.79 -9.67 -13.96
C ILE A 84 -21.50 -10.29 -12.75
N TYR A 85 -20.76 -11.04 -11.94
CA TYR A 85 -21.29 -11.65 -10.71
C TYR A 85 -21.09 -10.70 -9.53
N SER A 86 -21.86 -9.61 -9.51
CA SER A 86 -21.72 -8.51 -8.52
C SER A 86 -21.77 -8.96 -7.06
N HIS A 87 -22.56 -9.99 -6.73
CA HIS A 87 -22.60 -10.57 -5.38
C HIS A 87 -21.24 -11.14 -4.93
N GLU A 88 -20.52 -11.83 -5.81
CA GLU A 88 -19.19 -12.40 -5.50
C GLU A 88 -18.11 -11.33 -5.49
N ILE A 89 -18.20 -10.36 -6.41
CA ILE A 89 -17.34 -9.17 -6.39
C ILE A 89 -17.48 -8.46 -5.04
N SER A 90 -18.69 -8.26 -4.52
CA SER A 90 -18.90 -7.57 -3.24
C SER A 90 -18.21 -8.22 -2.02
N ARG A 91 -17.90 -9.52 -2.11
CA ARG A 91 -17.22 -10.31 -1.06
C ARG A 91 -15.70 -10.34 -1.23
N SER A 92 -15.17 -9.74 -2.29
CA SER A 92 -13.73 -9.65 -2.56
C SER A 92 -13.01 -8.77 -1.54
N PRO A 93 -11.66 -8.86 -1.44
CA PRO A 93 -10.88 -8.00 -0.56
C PRO A 93 -11.17 -6.52 -0.79
N LYS A 94 -11.28 -5.75 0.31
CA LYS A 94 -11.72 -4.35 0.23
C LYS A 94 -10.74 -3.51 -0.58
N GLY A 95 -9.44 -3.78 -0.46
CA GLY A 95 -8.41 -3.12 -1.24
C GLY A 95 -8.58 -3.32 -2.75
N ILE A 96 -8.91 -4.55 -3.16
CA ILE A 96 -9.17 -4.90 -4.57
C ILE A 96 -10.39 -4.14 -5.13
N LEU A 97 -11.46 -4.06 -4.34
CA LEU A 97 -12.64 -3.28 -4.71
C LEU A 97 -12.34 -1.79 -4.79
N ALA A 98 -11.56 -1.26 -3.84
CA ALA A 98 -11.16 0.14 -3.84
C ALA A 98 -10.24 0.46 -5.03
N GLU A 99 -9.32 -0.42 -5.40
CA GLU A 99 -8.46 -0.26 -6.57
C GLU A 99 -9.26 -0.22 -7.88
N LEU A 100 -10.16 -1.19 -8.09
CA LEU A 100 -11.05 -1.19 -9.25
C LEU A 100 -11.87 0.11 -9.30
N SER A 101 -12.46 0.49 -8.17
CA SER A 101 -13.26 1.71 -8.05
C SER A 101 -12.46 2.97 -8.36
N ASN A 102 -11.20 3.03 -7.90
CA ASN A 102 -10.31 4.17 -8.10
C ASN A 102 -9.85 4.28 -9.56
N LYS A 103 -9.53 3.14 -10.21
CA LYS A 103 -9.23 3.09 -11.65
C LYS A 103 -10.42 3.54 -12.50
N MET A 104 -11.62 3.10 -12.17
CA MET A 104 -12.85 3.56 -12.82
C MET A 104 -13.10 5.05 -12.60
N ALA A 105 -12.97 5.54 -11.37
CA ALA A 105 -13.14 6.97 -11.07
C ALA A 105 -12.13 7.84 -11.83
N LEU A 106 -10.85 7.46 -11.88
CA LEU A 106 -9.84 8.18 -12.65
C LEU A 106 -10.14 8.24 -14.13
N TRP A 107 -10.65 7.14 -14.70
CA TRP A 107 -11.09 7.13 -16.09
C TRP A 107 -12.27 8.04 -16.33
N GLU A 108 -13.28 8.00 -15.46
CA GLU A 108 -14.45 8.88 -15.54
C GLU A 108 -14.03 10.35 -15.45
N LEU A 109 -13.11 10.71 -14.55
CA LEU A 109 -12.55 12.06 -14.48
C LEU A 109 -11.80 12.43 -15.77
N ASN A 110 -10.99 11.51 -16.31
CA ASN A 110 -10.30 11.74 -17.57
C ASN A 110 -11.31 12.01 -18.71
N GLN A 111 -12.37 11.20 -18.84
CA GLN A 111 -13.41 11.44 -19.85
C GLN A 111 -14.12 12.77 -19.62
N LEU A 112 -14.50 13.08 -18.37
CA LEU A 112 -15.17 14.30 -17.98
C LEU A 112 -14.38 15.55 -18.42
N LEU A 113 -13.08 15.60 -18.09
CA LEU A 113 -12.23 16.73 -18.43
C LEU A 113 -11.94 16.80 -19.94
N GLN A 114 -11.88 15.68 -20.66
CA GLN A 114 -11.80 15.68 -22.11
C GLN A 114 -13.09 16.22 -22.75
N SER A 115 -14.27 15.79 -22.28
CA SER A 115 -15.58 16.27 -22.76
C SER A 115 -15.71 17.79 -22.59
N ASN A 116 -15.23 18.35 -21.48
CA ASN A 116 -15.18 19.81 -21.32
C ASN A 116 -14.32 20.47 -22.40
N ARG A 117 -13.12 19.95 -22.65
CA ARG A 117 -12.20 20.49 -23.66
C ARG A 117 -12.74 20.40 -25.08
N SER A 118 -13.46 19.33 -25.42
CA SER A 118 -14.11 19.17 -26.72
C SER A 118 -15.44 19.91 -26.84
N ASN A 119 -15.88 20.64 -25.81
CA ASN A 119 -17.19 21.28 -25.71
C ASN A 119 -18.35 20.30 -25.96
N SER A 120 -18.22 19.06 -25.48
CA SER A 120 -19.21 17.99 -25.66
C SER A 120 -19.93 17.56 -24.38
N LEU A 121 -19.74 18.27 -23.25
CA LEU A 121 -20.35 17.95 -21.95
C LEU A 121 -21.84 17.60 -22.02
N ILE A 122 -22.65 18.41 -22.71
CA ILE A 122 -24.10 18.17 -22.83
C ILE A 122 -24.39 16.91 -23.65
N LYS A 123 -23.67 16.74 -24.76
CA LYS A 123 -23.83 15.58 -25.66
C LYS A 123 -23.46 14.29 -24.94
N ASP A 124 -22.45 14.34 -24.09
CA ASP A 124 -21.90 13.18 -23.38
C ASP A 124 -22.60 12.94 -22.03
N GLY A 125 -23.56 13.79 -21.63
CA GLY A 125 -24.29 13.68 -20.36
C GLY A 125 -23.49 14.09 -19.12
N ASN A 126 -22.36 14.77 -19.29
CA ASN A 126 -21.34 15.02 -18.26
C ASN A 126 -21.43 16.41 -17.61
N ALA A 127 -22.44 17.21 -17.93
CA ALA A 127 -22.53 18.61 -17.49
C ALA A 127 -22.58 18.77 -15.95
N LEU A 128 -23.42 17.99 -15.26
CA LEU A 128 -23.57 18.06 -13.81
C LEU A 128 -22.33 17.57 -13.07
N ASP A 129 -21.66 16.54 -13.58
CA ASP A 129 -20.44 16.03 -12.95
C ASP A 129 -19.26 16.98 -13.14
N TYR A 130 -19.24 17.74 -14.25
CA TYR A 130 -18.26 18.79 -14.47
C TYR A 130 -18.49 19.97 -13.54
N GLU A 131 -19.75 20.39 -13.35
CA GLU A 131 -20.11 21.45 -12.40
C GLU A 131 -19.64 21.12 -10.99
N ARG A 132 -19.81 19.87 -10.53
CA ARG A 132 -19.28 19.39 -9.24
C ARG A 132 -17.75 19.47 -9.17
N PHE A 133 -17.04 19.08 -10.24
CA PHE A 133 -15.59 19.21 -10.29
C PHE A 133 -15.15 20.68 -10.28
N GLU A 134 -15.81 21.52 -11.06
CA GLU A 134 -15.54 22.95 -11.15
C GLU A 134 -15.76 23.63 -9.81
N GLU A 135 -16.82 23.29 -9.06
CA GLU A 135 -17.07 23.78 -7.72
C GLU A 135 -15.93 23.43 -6.75
N LEU A 136 -15.49 22.17 -6.75
CA LEU A 136 -14.34 21.74 -5.95
C LEU A 136 -13.08 22.54 -6.28
N LEU A 137 -12.83 22.79 -7.56
CA LEU A 137 -11.69 23.58 -8.01
C LEU A 137 -11.82 25.05 -7.63
N MET A 138 -12.98 25.66 -7.85
CA MET A 138 -13.27 27.06 -7.55
C MET A 138 -13.12 27.38 -6.06
N ASN A 139 -13.52 26.46 -5.19
CA ASN A 139 -13.40 26.60 -3.74
C ASN A 139 -11.94 26.65 -3.25
N GLU A 140 -11.02 25.97 -3.95
CA GLU A 140 -9.60 25.90 -3.58
C GLU A 140 -8.74 26.92 -4.34
N LEU A 141 -9.21 27.43 -5.49
CA LEU A 141 -8.47 28.38 -6.29
C LEU A 141 -8.28 29.72 -5.56
N PRO A 142 -7.09 30.33 -5.65
CA PRO A 142 -6.88 31.66 -5.10
C PRO A 142 -7.54 32.74 -5.97
N GLU A 143 -7.85 33.90 -5.38
CA GLU A 143 -8.64 34.96 -6.04
C GLU A 143 -8.04 35.46 -7.35
N GLN A 144 -6.71 35.58 -7.46
CA GLN A 144 -6.07 35.99 -8.73
C GLN A 144 -6.31 35.02 -9.89
N ALA A 145 -6.63 33.75 -9.60
CA ALA A 145 -6.94 32.73 -10.60
C ALA A 145 -8.40 32.75 -11.04
N LYS A 146 -9.23 33.58 -10.41
CA LYS A 146 -10.64 33.80 -10.73
C LYS A 146 -10.82 35.07 -11.57
N ARG A 147 -11.96 35.20 -12.23
CA ARG A 147 -12.34 36.38 -13.01
C ARG A 147 -13.84 36.59 -12.93
N GLU A 148 -14.26 37.83 -12.76
CA GLU A 148 -15.67 38.20 -12.89
C GLU A 148 -16.11 38.29 -14.36
N LYS A 149 -17.25 37.68 -14.67
CA LYS A 149 -17.87 37.73 -15.98
C LYS A 149 -19.39 37.74 -15.80
N LYS A 150 -20.04 38.86 -16.15
CA LYS A 150 -21.50 39.02 -16.08
C LYS A 150 -22.09 38.68 -14.69
N GLU A 151 -21.51 39.25 -13.64
CA GLU A 151 -21.92 39.04 -12.22
C GLU A 151 -21.64 37.63 -11.65
N GLU A 152 -21.03 36.73 -12.43
CA GLU A 152 -20.54 35.43 -11.97
C GLU A 152 -19.02 35.40 -11.87
N THR A 153 -18.50 34.73 -10.84
CA THR A 153 -17.07 34.48 -10.69
C THR A 153 -16.72 33.17 -11.40
N VAL A 154 -15.85 33.24 -12.41
CA VAL A 154 -15.45 32.09 -13.24
C VAL A 154 -13.94 31.86 -13.19
N ILE A 155 -13.49 30.66 -13.53
CA ILE A 155 -12.06 30.34 -13.63
C ILE A 155 -11.42 31.17 -14.76
N ASN A 156 -10.21 31.68 -14.53
CA ASN A 156 -9.43 32.28 -15.61
C ASN A 156 -9.17 31.25 -16.72
N LYS A 157 -9.54 31.55 -17.97
CA LYS A 157 -9.38 30.64 -19.13
C LYS A 157 -7.98 30.05 -19.31
N ARG A 158 -6.91 30.75 -18.89
CA ARG A 158 -5.54 30.20 -18.95
C ARG A 158 -5.28 29.20 -17.81
N VAL A 159 -5.88 29.42 -16.64
CA VAL A 159 -5.87 28.48 -15.50
C VAL A 159 -6.71 27.25 -15.83
N GLU A 160 -7.86 27.42 -16.47
CA GLU A 160 -8.73 26.33 -16.91
C GLU A 160 -7.99 25.29 -17.77
N LYS A 161 -6.99 25.70 -18.57
CA LYS A 161 -6.15 24.79 -19.37
C LYS A 161 -5.39 23.74 -18.55
N LEU A 162 -5.13 24.00 -17.26
CA LEU A 162 -4.46 23.05 -16.38
C LEU A 162 -5.32 21.80 -16.12
N THR A 163 -6.63 21.88 -16.37
CA THR A 163 -7.55 20.74 -16.27
C THR A 163 -7.35 19.69 -17.35
N ASN A 164 -6.49 19.93 -18.35
CA ASN A 164 -6.17 18.89 -19.32
C ASN A 164 -5.46 17.70 -18.63
N PRO A 165 -6.08 16.50 -18.62
CA PRO A 165 -5.56 15.35 -17.88
C PRO A 165 -4.28 14.76 -18.50
N THR A 166 -3.86 15.20 -19.67
CA THR A 166 -2.60 14.76 -20.31
C THR A 166 -1.40 15.65 -19.97
N LEU A 167 -1.59 16.77 -19.28
CA LEU A 167 -0.50 17.68 -18.92
C LEU A 167 0.29 17.14 -17.74
N THR A 168 1.59 17.04 -17.91
CA THR A 168 2.51 16.68 -16.82
C THR A 168 2.64 17.83 -15.82
N PHE A 169 3.25 17.57 -14.67
CA PHE A 169 3.52 18.63 -13.69
C PHE A 169 4.37 19.76 -14.29
N LYS A 170 5.42 19.41 -15.05
CA LYS A 170 6.26 20.40 -15.75
C LYS A 170 5.46 21.23 -16.75
N ASP A 171 4.53 20.62 -17.48
CA ASP A 171 3.68 21.35 -18.44
C ASP A 171 2.76 22.35 -17.72
N LYS A 172 2.17 21.95 -16.59
CA LYS A 172 1.32 22.84 -15.77
C LYS A 172 2.10 24.02 -15.21
N VAL A 173 3.31 23.78 -14.69
CA VAL A 173 4.22 24.86 -14.23
C VAL A 173 4.56 25.79 -15.40
N ALA A 174 4.88 25.25 -16.58
CA ALA A 174 5.22 26.06 -17.75
C ALA A 174 4.06 26.97 -18.22
N ILE A 175 2.80 26.51 -18.10
CA ILE A 175 1.63 27.35 -18.37
C ILE A 175 1.55 28.51 -17.36
N LEU A 176 1.80 28.23 -16.07
CA LEU A 176 1.76 29.21 -15.00
C LEU A 176 2.92 30.22 -15.08
N ASP A 177 4.06 29.84 -15.64
CA ASP A 177 5.16 30.77 -15.93
C ASP A 177 4.81 31.83 -16.97
N GLY A 178 3.75 31.60 -17.76
CA GLY A 178 3.15 32.62 -18.63
C GLY A 178 2.47 33.77 -17.87
N PHE A 179 2.26 33.65 -16.56
CA PHE A 179 1.68 34.70 -15.70
C PHE A 179 2.80 35.51 -15.04
N GLY A 180 3.42 36.40 -15.81
CA GLY A 180 4.56 37.20 -15.34
C GLY A 180 4.27 38.16 -14.17
N SER A 181 2.99 38.46 -13.90
CA SER A 181 2.56 39.28 -12.77
C SER A 181 2.35 38.50 -11.47
N TRP A 182 2.35 37.16 -11.51
CA TRP A 182 2.14 36.32 -10.34
C TRP A 182 3.47 35.89 -9.72
N THR A 183 3.51 35.86 -8.39
CA THR A 183 4.58 35.28 -7.60
C THR A 183 4.60 33.75 -7.72
N GLU A 184 5.74 33.14 -7.42
CA GLU A 184 5.87 31.67 -7.40
C GLU A 184 4.95 31.03 -6.35
N GLU A 185 4.63 31.71 -5.25
CA GLU A 185 3.70 31.17 -4.25
C GLU A 185 2.26 31.17 -4.75
N GLU A 186 1.82 32.24 -5.43
CA GLU A 186 0.48 32.30 -6.05
C GLU A 186 0.31 31.22 -7.14
N LYS A 187 1.34 31.01 -7.97
CA LYS A 187 1.36 29.93 -8.96
C LYS A 187 1.33 28.55 -8.29
N LYS A 188 2.08 28.35 -7.20
CA LYS A 188 2.07 27.10 -6.43
C LYS A 188 0.69 26.82 -5.82
N GLN A 189 0.01 27.83 -5.31
CA GLN A 189 -1.36 27.71 -4.79
C GLN A 189 -2.35 27.19 -5.84
N VAL A 190 -2.22 27.62 -7.10
CA VAL A 190 -3.06 27.09 -8.20
C VAL A 190 -2.82 25.60 -8.45
N ILE A 191 -1.57 25.13 -8.39
CA ILE A 191 -1.26 23.70 -8.52
C ILE A 191 -1.84 22.91 -7.34
N ILE A 192 -1.69 23.42 -6.11
CA ILE A 192 -2.25 22.80 -4.90
C ILE A 192 -3.78 22.71 -5.01
N ALA A 193 -4.45 23.79 -5.44
CA ALA A 193 -5.90 23.81 -5.63
C ALA A 193 -6.36 22.74 -6.62
N TYR A 194 -5.68 22.63 -7.76
CA TYR A 194 -5.96 21.58 -8.75
C TYR A 194 -5.77 20.18 -8.16
N ASN A 195 -4.67 19.95 -7.45
CA ASN A 195 -4.35 18.68 -6.83
C ASN A 195 -5.41 18.26 -5.79
N ILE A 196 -5.89 19.21 -4.98
CA ILE A 196 -6.95 18.99 -4.00
C ILE A 196 -8.27 18.65 -4.71
N ALA A 197 -8.64 19.39 -5.76
CA ALA A 197 -9.87 19.17 -6.50
C ALA A 197 -9.91 17.77 -7.14
N VAL A 198 -8.80 17.34 -7.77
CA VAL A 198 -8.66 15.99 -8.34
C VAL A 198 -8.78 14.93 -7.25
N ASN A 199 -8.03 15.04 -6.15
CA ASN A 199 -8.09 14.06 -5.07
C ASN A 199 -9.49 13.97 -4.45
N LYS A 200 -10.15 15.10 -4.17
CA LYS A 200 -11.51 15.13 -3.62
C LYS A 200 -12.53 14.48 -4.56
N TRP A 201 -12.50 14.84 -5.85
CA TRP A 201 -13.42 14.28 -6.84
C TRP A 201 -13.23 12.77 -6.96
N VAL A 202 -11.97 12.31 -7.13
CA VAL A 202 -11.67 10.87 -7.28
C VAL A 202 -11.99 10.10 -6.01
N ALA A 203 -11.67 10.63 -4.82
CA ALA A 203 -11.98 9.97 -3.55
C ALA A 203 -13.49 9.75 -3.40
N ASN A 204 -14.29 10.81 -3.60
CA ASN A 204 -15.75 10.74 -3.49
C ASN A 204 -16.32 9.75 -4.50
N ARG A 205 -15.85 9.81 -5.76
CA ARG A 205 -16.35 8.93 -6.81
C ARG A 205 -15.94 7.48 -6.61
N THR A 206 -14.72 7.25 -6.12
CA THR A 206 -14.23 5.92 -5.75
C THR A 206 -15.10 5.31 -4.67
N GLN A 207 -15.44 6.05 -3.61
CA GLN A 207 -16.30 5.55 -2.54
C GLN A 207 -17.71 5.20 -3.04
N GLN A 208 -18.26 6.01 -3.95
CA GLN A 208 -19.55 5.72 -4.58
C GLN A 208 -19.50 4.40 -5.36
N ILE A 209 -18.51 4.22 -6.25
CA ILE A 209 -18.35 3.00 -7.04
C ILE A 209 -18.08 1.80 -6.13
N PHE A 210 -17.24 1.96 -5.10
CA PHE A 210 -16.97 0.92 -4.10
C PHE A 210 -18.25 0.43 -3.43
N THR A 211 -19.13 1.36 -3.04
CA THR A 211 -20.43 1.03 -2.44
C THR A 211 -21.37 0.37 -3.46
N GLN A 212 -21.37 0.83 -4.71
CA GLN A 212 -22.16 0.24 -5.79
C GLN A 212 -21.72 -1.19 -6.13
N LEU A 213 -20.42 -1.48 -6.03
CA LEU A 213 -19.86 -2.84 -6.15
C LEU A 213 -20.12 -3.70 -4.90
N GLY A 214 -20.83 -3.16 -3.89
CA GLY A 214 -21.22 -3.85 -2.66
C GLY A 214 -20.18 -3.81 -1.54
N GLY A 215 -19.10 -3.04 -1.72
CA GLY A 215 -18.13 -2.76 -0.67
C GLY A 215 -18.77 -2.02 0.52
N LYS A 216 -18.36 -2.38 1.74
CA LYS A 216 -18.84 -1.76 2.98
C LYS A 216 -17.68 -1.32 3.84
N ALA A 217 -17.65 -0.06 4.23
CA ALA A 217 -16.66 0.50 5.15
C ALA A 217 -17.26 1.71 5.86
N ASP A 218 -17.04 1.82 7.16
CA ASP A 218 -17.44 3.01 7.94
C ASP A 218 -16.32 4.05 7.94
N TYR A 219 -15.08 3.60 7.78
CA TYR A 219 -13.91 4.43 7.54
C TYR A 219 -13.38 4.13 6.14
N PHE A 220 -13.33 5.15 5.29
CA PHE A 220 -12.87 5.04 3.91
C PHE A 220 -12.09 6.30 3.53
N GLU A 221 -10.79 6.15 3.32
CA GLU A 221 -9.93 7.21 2.79
C GLU A 221 -9.32 6.75 1.46
N ASN A 222 -9.21 7.65 0.50
CA ASN A 222 -8.67 7.36 -0.81
C ASN A 222 -7.84 8.53 -1.31
N ILE A 223 -6.55 8.30 -1.54
CA ILE A 223 -5.60 9.34 -1.93
C ILE A 223 -4.80 8.88 -3.15
N LEU A 224 -4.62 9.80 -4.10
CA LEU A 224 -3.64 9.70 -5.16
C LEU A 224 -2.47 10.63 -4.88
N THR A 225 -1.27 10.16 -5.20
CA THR A 225 -0.05 10.95 -5.07
C THR A 225 0.99 10.56 -6.10
N ALA A 226 1.87 11.49 -6.46
CA ALA A 226 3.04 11.24 -7.28
C ALA A 226 4.29 11.88 -6.69
N ALA A 227 5.41 11.21 -6.87
CA ALA A 227 6.74 11.65 -6.51
C ALA A 227 7.66 11.52 -7.72
N GLY A 228 8.52 12.51 -7.93
CA GLY A 228 9.45 12.52 -9.06
C GLY A 228 9.82 13.92 -9.51
N ASP A 229 10.37 14.04 -10.72
CA ASP A 229 10.77 15.29 -11.34
C ASP A 229 9.63 16.02 -12.11
N GLY A 230 8.51 15.34 -12.35
CA GLY A 230 7.31 15.85 -12.99
C GLY A 230 7.33 15.86 -14.53
N SER A 231 8.23 15.12 -15.20
CA SER A 231 8.39 15.17 -16.67
C SER A 231 7.53 14.24 -17.49
N THR A 232 7.43 12.94 -17.18
CA THR A 232 6.64 11.96 -17.95
C THR A 232 6.57 10.63 -17.22
N THR A 233 5.40 10.00 -17.21
CA THR A 233 5.19 8.62 -16.72
C THR A 233 4.51 7.76 -17.78
N SER A 234 4.44 6.45 -17.55
CA SER A 234 3.44 5.61 -18.21
C SER A 234 2.03 6.11 -17.81
N GLY A 235 1.10 6.16 -18.78
CA GLY A 235 -0.31 6.48 -18.51
C GLY A 235 -1.00 5.38 -17.70
N LEU A 236 -2.29 5.56 -17.36
CA LEU A 236 -3.10 4.71 -16.47
C LEU A 236 -2.92 3.19 -16.66
N PHE A 237 -2.77 2.73 -17.92
CA PHE A 237 -2.43 1.33 -18.28
C PHE A 237 -1.34 1.26 -19.37
N GLU A 238 -0.35 2.15 -19.32
CA GLU A 238 0.60 2.43 -20.43
C GLU A 238 -0.08 2.97 -21.71
N GLU A 239 -1.37 3.26 -21.61
CA GLU A 239 -2.17 3.77 -22.72
C GLU A 239 -1.77 5.17 -23.11
N ARG A 240 -1.89 5.42 -24.42
CA ARG A 240 -1.67 6.71 -25.03
C ARG A 240 -2.93 7.16 -25.76
N GLU A 241 -3.14 8.47 -25.76
CA GLU A 241 -4.10 9.14 -26.63
C GLU A 241 -3.82 8.80 -28.10
N LYS A 242 -4.81 9.06 -28.96
CA LYS A 242 -4.56 9.12 -30.39
C LYS A 242 -3.63 10.29 -30.69
N ASP A 243 -2.71 10.13 -31.63
CA ASP A 243 -1.91 11.26 -32.10
C ASP A 243 -2.74 12.24 -32.96
N GLU A 244 -2.15 13.36 -33.36
CA GLU A 244 -2.82 14.39 -34.19
C GLU A 244 -3.34 13.86 -35.54
N ARG A 245 -2.92 12.65 -35.95
CA ARG A 245 -3.37 11.96 -37.17
C ARG A 245 -4.35 10.82 -36.88
N GLY A 246 -4.84 10.71 -35.65
CA GLY A 246 -5.80 9.68 -35.23
C GLY A 246 -5.20 8.28 -35.02
N ARG A 247 -3.87 8.13 -35.00
CA ARG A 247 -3.21 6.82 -34.85
C ARG A 247 -3.16 6.40 -33.38
N TRP A 248 -3.55 5.15 -33.12
CA TRP A 248 -3.57 4.54 -31.80
C TRP A 248 -2.17 4.35 -31.21
N ASN A 249 -2.06 4.42 -29.87
CA ASN A 249 -0.84 4.17 -29.08
C ASN A 249 0.38 5.05 -29.40
N LYS A 250 0.19 6.18 -30.10
CA LYS A 250 1.27 7.12 -30.48
C LYS A 250 1.15 8.53 -29.87
N GLY A 251 0.05 8.85 -29.20
CA GLY A 251 -0.16 10.14 -28.54
C GLY A 251 0.47 10.24 -27.15
N LEU A 252 0.04 11.25 -26.38
CA LEU A 252 0.47 11.47 -24.99
C LEU A 252 -0.11 10.39 -24.07
N PRO A 253 0.58 10.01 -22.98
CA PRO A 253 0.04 9.02 -22.07
C PRO A 253 -1.24 9.53 -21.38
N LYS A 254 -2.26 8.68 -21.29
CA LYS A 254 -3.57 9.04 -20.74
C LYS A 254 -3.49 9.27 -19.23
N ALA A 255 -4.20 10.29 -18.74
CA ALA A 255 -4.43 10.59 -17.31
C ALA A 255 -3.17 10.86 -16.44
N VAL A 256 -1.98 11.02 -17.02
CA VAL A 256 -0.73 11.31 -16.27
C VAL A 256 -0.85 12.57 -15.42
N GLY A 257 -1.61 13.56 -15.90
CA GLY A 257 -1.86 14.81 -15.19
C GLY A 257 -2.84 14.71 -14.02
N LEU A 258 -3.45 13.55 -13.79
CA LEU A 258 -4.41 13.33 -12.70
C LEU A 258 -3.76 12.83 -11.41
N PHE A 259 -2.43 12.71 -11.37
CA PHE A 259 -1.69 12.40 -10.14
C PHE A 259 -1.18 13.65 -9.46
N PRO A 260 -1.64 13.93 -8.23
CA PRO A 260 -1.17 15.07 -7.47
C PRO A 260 0.29 14.94 -7.01
N TYR A 261 1.12 15.90 -7.40
CA TYR A 261 2.48 16.07 -6.86
C TYR A 261 2.46 17.02 -5.65
N GLU A 262 3.43 16.92 -4.75
CA GLU A 262 3.67 17.96 -3.74
C GLU A 262 4.61 19.05 -4.31
N PRO A 263 4.10 20.26 -4.62
CA PRO A 263 4.94 21.34 -5.13
C PRO A 263 5.66 22.07 -4.01
N TYR A 264 6.92 22.44 -4.26
CA TYR A 264 7.68 23.36 -3.40
C TYR A 264 8.41 24.41 -4.24
N ILE A 265 8.75 25.53 -3.60
CA ILE A 265 9.57 26.57 -4.24
C ILE A 265 11.03 26.26 -3.95
N GLY A 266 11.82 26.09 -5.01
CA GLY A 266 13.24 25.77 -4.91
C GLY A 266 14.05 26.41 -6.01
N ILE A 267 15.36 26.19 -5.98
CA ILE A 267 16.27 26.64 -7.04
C ILE A 267 16.75 25.39 -7.77
N LYS A 268 16.51 25.32 -9.09
CA LYS A 268 17.03 24.22 -9.91
C LYS A 268 18.56 24.14 -9.77
N PRO A 269 19.12 22.97 -9.40
CA PRO A 269 20.57 22.80 -9.19
C PRO A 269 21.39 23.28 -10.40
N ASP A 270 20.93 22.94 -11.60
CA ASP A 270 21.64 23.18 -12.87
C ASP A 270 21.22 24.49 -13.58
N SER A 271 20.35 25.29 -12.97
CA SER A 271 19.91 26.56 -13.58
C SER A 271 20.98 27.64 -13.48
N LYS A 272 21.37 28.18 -14.64
CA LYS A 272 22.32 29.31 -14.75
C LYS A 272 21.83 30.57 -14.03
N LYS A 273 20.52 30.79 -13.97
CA LYS A 273 19.92 32.03 -13.45
C LYS A 273 19.62 31.97 -11.94
N LYS A 274 19.79 30.81 -11.29
CA LYS A 274 19.55 30.59 -9.84
C LYS A 274 18.29 31.29 -9.32
N LYS A 275 17.19 31.18 -10.06
CA LYS A 275 15.90 31.77 -9.69
C LYS A 275 15.06 30.77 -8.89
N PRO A 276 14.20 31.25 -7.96
CA PRO A 276 13.13 30.45 -7.40
C PRO A 276 12.19 29.99 -8.51
N GLU A 277 11.86 28.71 -8.50
CA GLU A 277 10.95 28.03 -9.44
C GLU A 277 10.10 27.03 -8.65
N ILE A 278 8.91 26.70 -9.16
CA ILE A 278 8.08 25.63 -8.61
C ILE A 278 8.62 24.28 -9.09
N LEU A 279 8.89 23.38 -8.14
CA LEU A 279 9.45 22.05 -8.35
C LEU A 279 8.60 20.99 -7.65
N SER A 280 8.66 19.76 -8.14
CA SER A 280 8.05 18.59 -7.50
C SER A 280 9.05 17.91 -6.56
N MET A 281 8.54 17.33 -5.47
CA MET A 281 9.36 16.52 -4.55
C MET A 281 9.62 15.11 -5.09
N GLY A 282 10.81 14.58 -4.80
CA GLY A 282 11.15 13.16 -5.03
C GLY A 282 10.58 12.20 -3.98
N HIS A 283 9.70 12.68 -3.11
CA HIS A 283 8.92 11.87 -2.17
C HIS A 283 7.62 12.60 -1.82
N THR A 284 6.64 11.86 -1.32
CA THR A 284 5.42 12.41 -0.72
C THR A 284 5.10 11.68 0.58
N MET A 285 4.43 12.33 1.51
CA MET A 285 4.10 11.74 2.82
C MET A 285 2.69 12.13 3.24
N HIS A 286 1.86 11.12 3.50
CA HIS A 286 0.47 11.28 3.91
C HIS A 286 0.26 10.68 5.30
N SER A 287 -0.37 11.44 6.19
CA SER A 287 -0.66 11.03 7.57
C SER A 287 -2.11 10.59 7.71
N PHE A 288 -2.33 9.49 8.43
CA PHE A 288 -3.63 8.86 8.63
C PHE A 288 -3.81 8.38 10.07
N GLU A 289 -5.03 7.93 10.38
CA GLU A 289 -5.36 7.31 11.66
C GLU A 289 -5.88 5.88 11.44
N THR A 290 -5.55 4.96 12.35
CA THR A 290 -6.17 3.64 12.38
C THR A 290 -7.66 3.76 12.69
N SER A 291 -8.43 2.77 12.26
CA SER A 291 -9.89 2.76 12.40
C SER A 291 -10.33 2.82 13.87
N GLY A 292 -9.57 2.19 14.77
CA GLY A 292 -9.92 2.06 16.18
C GLY A 292 -11.19 1.22 16.40
N GLY A 293 -11.76 1.29 17.60
CA GLY A 293 -13.04 0.65 17.93
C GLY A 293 -13.02 -0.87 17.83
N GLY A 294 -11.85 -1.52 17.92
CA GLY A 294 -11.70 -2.97 17.79
C GLY A 294 -11.89 -3.47 16.35
N ARG A 295 -11.60 -2.63 15.36
CA ARG A 295 -11.58 -2.98 13.93
C ARG A 295 -10.16 -2.97 13.39
N GLU A 296 -9.88 -3.86 12.45
CA GLU A 296 -8.61 -3.88 11.72
C GLU A 296 -8.54 -2.66 10.79
N THR A 297 -7.34 -2.13 10.59
CA THR A 297 -7.11 -1.07 9.59
C THR A 297 -6.41 -1.69 8.40
N ASN A 298 -7.12 -1.73 7.27
CA ASN A 298 -6.62 -2.25 6.01
C ASN A 298 -6.10 -1.10 5.15
N ILE A 299 -4.87 -1.20 4.67
CA ILE A 299 -4.19 -0.24 3.82
C ILE A 299 -3.88 -0.95 2.51
N HIS A 300 -4.54 -0.52 1.43
CA HIS A 300 -4.27 -1.00 0.07
C HIS A 300 -3.36 -0.01 -0.65
N LEU A 301 -2.37 -0.55 -1.35
CA LEU A 301 -1.39 0.22 -2.10
C LEU A 301 -1.32 -0.27 -3.54
N ASP A 302 -1.66 0.59 -4.49
CA ASP A 302 -1.50 0.33 -5.93
C ASP A 302 -0.52 1.35 -6.52
N VAL A 303 0.63 0.88 -6.97
CA VAL A 303 1.70 1.73 -7.50
C VAL A 303 1.59 1.79 -9.02
N TRP A 304 1.74 2.98 -9.57
CA TRP A 304 1.78 3.24 -11.00
C TRP A 304 3.08 3.95 -11.40
N GLY A 305 3.56 3.70 -12.62
CA GLY A 305 4.89 4.15 -13.05
C GLY A 305 6.00 3.27 -12.45
N TYR A 306 6.74 2.58 -13.32
CA TYR A 306 7.81 1.67 -12.91
C TYR A 306 9.07 1.86 -13.72
N ASN A 307 10.20 1.83 -13.01
CA ASN A 307 11.51 1.67 -13.61
C ASN A 307 11.84 0.18 -13.71
N SER A 308 12.34 -0.26 -14.86
CA SER A 308 12.82 -1.65 -15.00
C SER A 308 14.09 -1.95 -14.19
N GLU A 309 14.89 -0.93 -13.87
CA GLU A 309 16.20 -1.07 -13.20
C GLU A 309 16.16 -0.73 -11.71
N LYS A 310 15.10 -0.09 -11.22
CA LYS A 310 15.01 0.45 -9.84
C LYS A 310 13.69 0.09 -9.20
N GLN A 311 13.77 -0.32 -7.94
CA GLN A 311 12.59 -0.67 -7.17
C GLN A 311 11.98 0.58 -6.54
N THR A 312 10.75 0.91 -6.93
CA THR A 312 9.90 1.84 -6.18
C THR A 312 9.89 1.46 -4.72
N THR A 313 9.90 2.42 -3.81
CA THR A 313 9.83 2.14 -2.37
C THR A 313 8.68 2.92 -1.75
N VAL A 314 7.79 2.21 -1.05
CA VAL A 314 6.74 2.79 -0.20
C VAL A 314 7.06 2.43 1.24
N VAL A 315 6.90 3.36 2.17
CA VAL A 315 7.25 3.14 3.58
C VAL A 315 6.05 3.50 4.44
N ILE A 316 5.55 2.53 5.19
CA ILE A 316 4.53 2.76 6.22
C ILE A 316 5.27 2.97 7.55
N ARG A 317 4.90 4.00 8.30
CA ARG A 317 5.48 4.32 9.61
C ARG A 317 4.40 4.40 10.68
N LYS A 318 4.51 3.61 11.74
CA LYS A 318 3.61 3.65 12.90
C LYS A 318 4.42 3.55 14.19
N ASN A 319 4.23 4.47 15.14
CA ASN A 319 4.89 4.45 16.46
C ASN A 319 6.43 4.29 16.45
N GLY A 320 7.10 4.82 15.43
CA GLY A 320 8.56 4.71 15.26
C GLY A 320 9.05 3.40 14.64
N ASP A 321 8.13 2.49 14.32
CA ASP A 321 8.36 1.29 13.54
C ASP A 321 8.10 1.55 12.05
N TYR A 322 8.87 0.87 11.20
CA TYR A 322 8.88 1.10 9.75
C TYR A 322 8.68 -0.20 8.98
N TYR A 323 7.85 -0.10 7.95
CA TYR A 323 7.49 -1.19 7.05
C TYR A 323 7.78 -0.75 5.61
N PRO A 324 9.05 -0.84 5.17
CA PRO A 324 9.39 -0.56 3.78
C PRO A 324 8.85 -1.69 2.89
N LEU A 325 8.21 -1.31 1.79
CA LEU A 325 7.70 -2.18 0.76
C LEU A 325 8.35 -1.79 -0.56
N PHE A 326 8.94 -2.78 -1.23
CA PHE A 326 9.73 -2.62 -2.43
C PHE A 326 8.97 -3.13 -3.65
N GLY A 327 8.86 -2.30 -4.68
CA GLY A 327 8.15 -2.59 -5.92
C GLY A 327 8.96 -3.45 -6.86
N ALA A 328 8.29 -4.41 -7.50
CA ALA A 328 8.84 -5.21 -8.59
C ALA A 328 8.54 -4.60 -9.95
N SER A 329 9.56 -4.56 -10.81
CA SER A 329 9.44 -3.95 -12.14
C SER A 329 8.56 -4.74 -13.11
N ASN A 330 8.41 -6.04 -12.90
CA ASN A 330 7.66 -6.95 -13.78
C ASN A 330 6.20 -7.12 -13.39
N THR A 331 5.88 -7.24 -12.09
CA THR A 331 4.52 -7.50 -11.61
C THR A 331 3.80 -6.24 -11.15
N ARG A 332 4.53 -5.15 -10.89
CA ARG A 332 4.01 -3.93 -10.27
C ARG A 332 3.49 -4.14 -8.84
N PHE A 333 3.94 -5.20 -8.17
CA PHE A 333 3.57 -5.49 -6.79
C PHE A 333 4.65 -5.01 -5.83
N LEU A 334 4.22 -4.53 -4.67
CA LEU A 334 5.06 -4.24 -3.52
C LEU A 334 5.31 -5.51 -2.70
N SER A 335 6.48 -5.58 -2.06
CA SER A 335 6.86 -6.65 -1.15
C SER A 335 7.77 -6.14 -0.03
N PRO A 336 7.61 -6.60 1.24
CA PRO A 336 8.59 -6.34 2.30
C PRO A 336 9.98 -6.92 2.00
N ASP A 337 10.06 -7.93 1.13
CA ASP A 337 11.33 -8.51 0.71
C ASP A 337 11.98 -7.69 -0.41
N SER A 338 13.06 -6.98 -0.08
CA SER A 338 13.86 -6.21 -1.03
C SER A 338 14.47 -7.01 -2.20
N SER A 339 14.54 -8.34 -2.09
CA SER A 339 15.04 -9.20 -3.16
C SER A 339 13.97 -9.52 -4.22
N PHE A 340 12.69 -9.27 -3.92
CA PHE A 340 11.54 -9.65 -4.75
C PHE A 340 11.56 -9.06 -6.16
N GLY A 341 11.84 -7.75 -6.28
CA GLY A 341 11.69 -7.02 -7.54
C GLY A 341 12.87 -7.06 -8.51
N GLY A 342 14.05 -7.52 -8.06
CA GLY A 342 15.32 -7.31 -8.76
C GLY A 342 15.71 -5.83 -8.90
N GLY A 343 16.99 -5.53 -9.19
CA GLY A 343 17.45 -4.15 -9.43
C GLY A 343 17.93 -3.35 -8.20
N VAL A 344 18.10 -2.04 -8.39
CA VAL A 344 18.67 -1.13 -7.39
C VAL A 344 17.59 -0.65 -6.42
N THR A 345 17.76 -0.93 -5.13
CA THR A 345 16.84 -0.49 -4.06
C THR A 345 17.28 0.84 -3.47
N TYR A 346 16.37 1.56 -2.80
CA TYR A 346 16.72 2.79 -2.07
C TYR A 346 17.80 2.52 -1.00
N TYR A 347 17.76 1.36 -0.34
CA TYR A 347 18.78 0.92 0.61
C TYR A 347 20.16 0.71 -0.04
N SER A 348 20.21 0.19 -1.28
CA SER A 348 21.47 0.07 -2.02
C SER A 348 22.10 1.44 -2.36
N LEU A 349 21.27 2.47 -2.56
CA LEU A 349 21.75 3.84 -2.74
C LEU A 349 22.33 4.41 -1.43
N ILE A 350 21.68 4.15 -0.29
CA ILE A 350 22.20 4.48 1.04
C ILE A 350 23.59 3.85 1.24
N ALA A 351 23.77 2.58 0.85
CA ALA A 351 25.06 1.91 0.94
C ALA A 351 26.15 2.60 0.10
N LYS A 352 25.83 3.08 -1.10
CA LYS A 352 26.75 3.87 -1.93
C LYS A 352 27.13 5.20 -1.29
N VAL A 353 26.15 5.93 -0.74
CA VAL A 353 26.42 7.19 0.00
C VAL A 353 27.33 6.94 1.21
N LYS A 354 27.13 5.84 1.94
CA LYS A 354 28.04 5.44 3.03
C LYS A 354 29.45 5.15 2.54
N GLN A 355 29.59 4.47 1.39
CA GLN A 355 30.89 4.21 0.78
C GLN A 355 31.61 5.52 0.44
N ASP A 356 30.90 6.52 -0.10
CA ASP A 356 31.48 7.83 -0.37
C ASP A 356 31.99 8.52 0.89
N ILE A 357 31.21 8.48 1.98
CA ILE A 357 31.65 9.01 3.28
C ILE A 357 32.91 8.29 3.76
N SER A 358 32.96 6.96 3.64
CA SER A 358 34.14 6.16 3.99
C SER A 358 35.36 6.53 3.14
N ASN A 359 35.17 6.77 1.84
CA ASN A 359 36.25 7.18 0.93
C ASN A 359 36.78 8.58 1.27
N LEU A 360 35.90 9.51 1.65
CA LEU A 360 36.30 10.84 2.12
C LEU A 360 37.04 10.77 3.47
N GLU A 361 36.61 9.88 4.36
CA GLU A 361 37.28 9.67 5.64
C GLU A 361 38.70 9.11 5.44
N GLU A 362 38.87 8.10 4.58
CA GLU A 362 40.19 7.54 4.25
C GLU A 362 41.14 8.61 3.65
N LYS A 363 40.63 9.58 2.88
CA LYS A 363 41.43 10.72 2.39
C LYS A 363 41.93 11.62 3.53
N ILE A 364 41.15 11.78 4.59
CA ILE A 364 41.54 12.60 5.75
C ILE A 364 42.46 11.82 6.68
N SER A 365 41.97 10.69 7.22
CA SER A 365 42.56 9.97 8.35
C SER A 365 43.25 8.66 7.97
N GLY A 366 43.23 8.27 6.68
CA GLY A 366 43.86 7.04 6.21
C GLY A 366 45.37 7.01 6.40
N LYS A 367 46.00 5.85 6.18
CA LYS A 367 47.44 5.64 6.41
C LYS A 367 48.36 6.59 5.60
N ARG A 368 47.86 7.14 4.50
CA ARG A 368 48.51 8.17 3.68
C ARG A 368 47.64 9.44 3.53
N GLY A 369 46.63 9.58 4.36
CA GLY A 369 45.67 10.68 4.35
C GLY A 369 46.30 12.01 4.74
N ILE A 370 45.53 13.08 4.59
CA ILE A 370 45.98 14.46 4.82
C ILE A 370 46.52 14.63 6.25
N ASP A 371 45.90 14.02 7.26
CA ASP A 371 46.35 14.14 8.65
C ASP A 371 47.73 13.52 8.88
N TYR A 372 48.01 12.38 8.26
CA TYR A 372 49.32 11.76 8.29
C TYR A 372 50.38 12.63 7.58
N GLN A 373 50.03 13.20 6.43
CA GLN A 373 50.93 14.07 5.67
C GLN A 373 51.25 15.37 6.43
N ILE A 374 50.23 16.01 7.02
CA ILE A 374 50.40 17.20 7.86
C ILE A 374 51.31 16.86 9.04
N LYS A 375 51.02 15.79 9.79
CA LYS A 375 51.84 15.37 10.94
C LYS A 375 53.29 15.09 10.55
N THR A 376 53.51 14.43 9.41
CA THR A 376 54.86 14.14 8.90
C THR A 376 55.60 15.42 8.51
N LEU A 377 54.92 16.37 7.84
CA LEU A 377 55.50 17.65 7.43
C LEU A 377 55.74 18.57 8.62
N GLU A 378 54.88 18.55 9.64
CA GLU A 378 55.08 19.27 10.90
C GLU A 378 56.32 18.75 11.64
N GLY A 379 56.50 17.43 11.72
CA GLY A 379 57.73 16.84 12.27
C GLY A 379 58.98 17.25 11.48
N LYS A 380 58.92 17.26 10.14
CA LYS A 380 60.01 17.76 9.30
C LYS A 380 60.28 19.25 9.50
N ARG A 381 59.23 20.08 9.60
CA ARG A 381 59.32 21.52 9.86
C ARG A 381 60.07 21.80 11.15
N ASP A 382 59.71 21.10 12.22
CA ASP A 382 60.28 21.30 13.55
C ASP A 382 61.74 20.82 13.60
N GLY A 383 62.05 19.70 12.96
CA GLY A 383 63.44 19.25 12.76
C GLY A 383 64.27 20.25 11.95
N LEU A 384 63.69 20.86 10.91
CA LEU A 384 64.38 21.84 10.06
C LEU A 384 64.65 23.14 10.81
N LYS A 385 63.72 23.61 11.65
CA LYS A 385 63.92 24.77 12.54
C LYS A 385 65.12 24.56 13.46
N LEU A 386 65.23 23.37 14.06
CA LEU A 386 66.36 23.03 14.92
C LEU A 386 67.70 22.97 14.14
N ILE A 387 67.69 22.56 12.88
CA ILE A 387 68.88 22.62 11.99
C ILE A 387 69.26 24.06 11.66
N ILE A 388 68.27 24.92 11.39
CA ILE A 388 68.49 26.35 11.15
C ILE A 388 69.15 26.97 12.38
N ASP A 389 68.59 26.81 13.57
CA ASP A 389 69.13 27.36 14.83
C ASP A 389 70.59 26.93 15.05
N LYS A 390 70.90 25.64 14.87
CA LYS A 390 72.27 25.12 14.97
C LYS A 390 73.21 25.74 13.93
N THR A 391 72.76 25.82 12.67
CA THR A 391 73.59 26.32 11.57
C THR A 391 73.80 27.83 11.67
N GLU A 392 72.83 28.59 12.17
CA GLU A 392 72.93 30.01 12.47
C GLU A 392 73.89 30.27 13.63
N LYS A 393 73.82 29.46 14.70
CA LYS A 393 74.80 29.50 15.78
C LYS A 393 76.22 29.26 15.26
N GLU A 394 76.44 28.20 14.49
CA GLU A 394 77.73 27.92 13.85
C GLU A 394 78.19 29.07 12.93
N LEU A 395 77.26 29.68 12.19
CA LEU A 395 77.57 30.81 11.31
C LEU A 395 77.99 32.05 12.12
N ASN A 396 77.32 32.32 13.24
CA ASN A 396 77.68 33.40 14.16
C ASN A 396 79.05 33.14 14.80
N ASP A 397 79.31 31.93 15.28
CA ASP A 397 80.62 31.55 15.83
C ASP A 397 81.75 31.78 14.81
N ILE A 398 81.52 31.47 13.54
CA ILE A 398 82.47 31.75 12.45
C ILE A 398 82.62 33.28 12.21
N ARG A 399 81.53 34.06 12.30
CA ARG A 399 81.55 35.51 12.10
C ARG A 399 82.35 36.24 13.18
N TYR A 400 82.29 35.78 14.42
CA TYR A 400 82.98 36.39 15.57
C TYR A 400 84.34 35.76 15.89
N SER A 401 84.76 34.72 15.17
CA SER A 401 86.06 34.08 15.40
C SER A 401 87.24 34.93 14.92
N THR A 402 88.33 34.90 15.67
CA THR A 402 89.58 35.61 15.39
C THR A 402 90.22 35.12 14.08
N ILE A 403 90.68 36.05 13.24
CA ILE A 403 91.43 35.74 12.01
C ILE A 403 92.84 35.33 12.41
N ILE A 404 93.31 34.17 11.93
CA ILE A 404 94.64 33.63 12.23
C ILE A 404 95.52 33.78 10.99
N THR A 405 96.72 34.34 11.17
CA THR A 405 97.73 34.49 10.13
C THR A 405 99.00 33.76 10.56
N ASN A 406 99.43 32.74 9.80
CA ASN A 406 100.70 32.03 10.06
C ASN A 406 101.83 32.61 9.17
N HIS A 407 102.98 32.90 9.78
CA HIS A 407 104.23 33.26 9.09
C HIS A 407 105.02 31.95 8.84
N GLU A 408 105.36 31.56 7.60
CA GLU A 408 106.61 31.95 6.91
C GLU A 408 106.45 32.39 5.44
N LYS A 409 105.22 32.43 4.90
CA LYS A 409 104.89 32.98 3.57
C LYS A 409 103.38 33.26 3.48
N TYR A 410 102.93 34.36 4.10
CA TYR A 410 101.55 34.85 4.31
C TYR A 410 100.39 34.00 3.73
N LYS A 411 99.83 33.09 4.54
CA LYS A 411 98.49 32.50 4.31
C LYS A 411 97.55 32.93 5.44
N THR A 412 96.61 33.82 5.14
CA THR A 412 95.56 34.28 6.06
C THR A 412 94.31 33.42 5.92
N ASP A 413 93.91 32.69 6.98
CA ASP A 413 92.62 31.97 6.98
C ASP A 413 91.51 32.85 7.56
N SER A 414 90.87 33.61 6.67
CA SER A 414 89.70 34.44 7.00
C SER A 414 88.40 33.63 7.19
N LYS A 415 88.45 32.30 7.08
CA LYS A 415 87.28 31.39 7.09
C LYS A 415 86.18 31.76 6.10
N ARG A 416 86.43 32.65 5.13
CA ARG A 416 85.45 33.21 4.18
C ARG A 416 84.71 32.14 3.38
N LYS A 417 85.41 31.10 2.93
CA LYS A 417 84.83 29.96 2.19
C LYS A 417 83.89 29.14 3.08
N LYS A 418 84.25 28.89 4.34
CA LYS A 418 83.39 28.21 5.34
C LYS A 418 82.16 29.06 5.67
N ARG A 419 82.32 30.37 5.84
CA ARG A 419 81.23 31.32 6.06
C ARG A 419 80.23 31.33 4.90
N LYS A 420 80.70 31.46 3.65
CA LYS A 420 79.86 31.43 2.45
C LYS A 420 79.05 30.13 2.37
N LYS A 421 79.70 28.97 2.56
CA LYS A 421 79.03 27.66 2.55
C LYS A 421 77.94 27.52 3.62
N ARG A 422 78.18 28.04 4.83
CA ARG A 422 77.18 28.01 5.93
C ARG A 422 76.03 28.98 5.66
N GLN A 423 76.33 30.15 5.13
CA GLN A 423 75.33 31.15 4.74
C GLN A 423 74.40 30.61 3.63
N GLU A 424 74.96 29.95 2.60
CA GLU A 424 74.19 29.27 1.57
C GLU A 424 73.29 28.16 2.16
N LYS A 425 73.81 27.37 3.11
CA LYS A 425 73.05 26.32 3.80
C LYS A 425 71.87 26.88 4.61
N VAL A 426 72.04 28.02 5.29
CA VAL A 426 70.95 28.70 6.01
C VAL A 426 69.87 29.17 5.03
N VAL A 427 70.25 29.84 3.94
CA VAL A 427 69.29 30.29 2.91
C VAL A 427 68.52 29.11 2.30
N GLN A 428 69.20 28.01 1.98
CA GLN A 428 68.57 26.79 1.49
C GLN A 428 67.58 26.20 2.50
N SER A 429 67.94 26.19 3.79
CA SER A 429 67.08 25.68 4.86
C SER A 429 65.83 26.55 5.04
N TYR A 430 65.95 27.88 5.01
CA TYR A 430 64.78 28.76 5.03
C TYR A 430 63.86 28.59 3.81
N ASN A 431 64.43 28.40 2.62
CA ASN A 431 63.65 28.11 1.42
C ASN A 431 62.87 26.79 1.54
N GLN A 432 63.51 25.75 2.09
CA GLN A 432 62.86 24.47 2.38
C GLN A 432 61.76 24.62 3.44
N LEU A 433 62.01 25.39 4.52
CA LEU A 433 61.02 25.67 5.56
C LEU A 433 59.78 26.33 4.97
N LYS A 434 59.96 27.39 4.17
CA LYS A 434 58.88 28.11 3.50
C LYS A 434 58.07 27.19 2.57
N SER A 435 58.74 26.26 1.87
CA SER A 435 58.07 25.27 1.02
C SER A 435 57.22 24.28 1.84
N ILE A 436 57.74 23.79 2.96
CA ILE A 436 57.00 22.90 3.88
C ILE A 436 55.77 23.61 4.45
N GLU A 437 55.92 24.84 4.94
CA GLU A 437 54.82 25.63 5.51
C GLU A 437 53.73 25.94 4.48
N SER A 438 54.12 26.28 3.24
CA SER A 438 53.18 26.46 2.13
C SER A 438 52.40 25.19 1.81
N THR A 439 53.08 24.03 1.80
CA THR A 439 52.45 22.72 1.58
C THR A 439 51.47 22.38 2.70
N ILE A 440 51.84 22.59 3.97
CA ILE A 440 50.93 22.39 5.12
C ILE A 440 49.69 23.28 4.98
N LYS A 441 49.85 24.55 4.59
CA LYS A 441 48.71 25.47 4.40
C LYS A 441 47.76 24.97 3.30
N LYS A 442 48.29 24.47 2.18
CA LYS A 442 47.49 23.87 1.10
C LYS A 442 46.73 22.64 1.57
N LEU A 443 47.41 21.72 2.27
CA LEU A 443 46.80 20.50 2.83
C LEU A 443 45.71 20.81 3.85
N LYS A 444 45.89 21.83 4.70
CA LYS A 444 44.85 22.28 5.63
C LYS A 444 43.60 22.79 4.92
N LYS A 445 43.77 23.58 3.85
CA LYS A 445 42.65 24.03 3.01
C LYS A 445 41.95 22.86 2.32
N GLU A 446 42.71 21.94 1.73
CA GLU A 446 42.16 20.72 1.11
C GLU A 446 41.38 19.87 2.12
N LYS A 447 41.86 19.76 3.37
CA LYS A 447 41.14 19.09 4.46
C LYS A 447 39.80 19.78 4.76
N GLU A 448 39.78 21.11 4.83
CA GLU A 448 38.53 21.88 5.05
C GLU A 448 37.52 21.64 3.92
N ASP A 449 37.97 21.66 2.66
CA ASP A 449 37.12 21.40 1.49
C ASP A 449 36.54 19.96 1.52
N ILE A 450 37.34 18.96 1.89
CA ILE A 450 36.89 17.56 2.03
C ILE A 450 35.93 17.39 3.21
N LEU A 451 36.19 18.04 4.35
CA LEU A 451 35.28 18.01 5.51
C LEU A 451 33.93 18.63 5.17
N TRP A 452 33.92 19.75 4.42
CA TRP A 452 32.69 20.35 3.93
C TRP A 452 31.94 19.39 3.00
N ALA A 453 32.63 18.77 2.02
CA ALA A 453 32.02 17.77 1.15
C ALA A 453 31.44 16.58 1.95
N LYS A 454 32.17 16.07 2.95
CA LYS A 454 31.71 15.01 3.85
C LYS A 454 30.45 15.42 4.61
N SER A 455 30.37 16.66 5.08
CA SER A 455 29.19 17.17 5.78
C SER A 455 27.94 17.20 4.88
N VAL A 456 28.10 17.59 3.61
CA VAL A 456 27.01 17.60 2.62
C VAL A 456 26.51 16.19 2.34
N VAL A 457 27.43 15.24 2.12
CA VAL A 457 27.08 13.82 1.88
C VAL A 457 26.45 13.19 3.12
N SER A 458 26.93 13.51 4.32
CA SER A 458 26.36 13.03 5.59
C SER A 458 24.95 13.56 5.84
N ALA A 459 24.68 14.83 5.51
CA ALA A 459 23.35 15.40 5.58
C ALA A 459 22.38 14.70 4.60
N LYS A 460 22.85 14.36 3.39
CA LYS A 460 22.07 13.54 2.44
C LYS A 460 21.78 12.15 3.00
N LEU A 461 22.76 11.48 3.59
CA LEU A 461 22.57 10.17 4.22
C LEU A 461 21.52 10.20 5.33
N GLN A 462 21.55 11.23 6.19
CA GLN A 462 20.57 11.37 7.26
C GLN A 462 19.16 11.55 6.70
N LYS A 463 18.98 12.42 5.69
CA LYS A 463 17.68 12.58 5.01
C LYS A 463 17.16 11.27 4.42
N MET A 464 18.02 10.48 3.79
CA MET A 464 17.61 9.18 3.24
C MET A 464 17.15 8.21 4.34
N TYR A 465 17.78 8.23 5.51
CA TYR A 465 17.35 7.43 6.65
C TYR A 465 16.06 7.92 7.30
N ASP A 466 15.83 9.23 7.31
CA ASP A 466 14.61 9.80 7.86
C ASP A 466 13.40 9.39 7.01
N LEU A 467 13.61 9.18 5.71
CA LEU A 467 12.60 8.72 4.74
C LEU A 467 12.34 7.20 4.80
N ILE A 468 13.39 6.36 4.75
CA ILE A 468 13.21 4.89 4.72
C ILE A 468 13.07 4.26 6.13
N GLY A 469 13.41 5.01 7.17
CA GLY A 469 13.43 4.52 8.54
C GLY A 469 14.68 3.74 8.92
N LYS A 470 14.90 3.66 10.25
CA LYS A 470 16.05 2.96 10.86
C LYS A 470 15.66 1.67 11.59
N LYS A 471 14.41 1.54 12.02
CA LYS A 471 13.89 0.41 12.81
C LYS A 471 12.85 -0.35 12.00
N TRP A 472 13.31 -1.24 11.13
CA TRP A 472 12.42 -2.09 10.33
C TRP A 472 11.91 -3.24 11.17
N VAL A 473 10.60 -3.51 11.10
CA VAL A 473 10.00 -4.62 11.83
C VAL A 473 10.33 -5.93 11.12
N PRO A 474 10.89 -6.94 11.82
CA PRO A 474 11.13 -8.24 11.23
C PRO A 474 9.81 -8.93 10.83
N PHE A 475 9.87 -9.77 9.81
CA PHE A 475 8.73 -10.54 9.33
C PHE A 475 9.09 -12.00 9.08
N LYS A 476 8.05 -12.84 9.01
CA LYS A 476 8.12 -14.21 8.50
C LYS A 476 7.26 -14.29 7.25
N GLU A 477 7.82 -14.88 6.20
CA GLU A 477 7.14 -15.08 4.93
C GLU A 477 6.66 -16.53 4.80
N VAL A 478 5.41 -16.71 4.36
CA VAL A 478 4.84 -18.00 3.98
C VAL A 478 3.92 -17.80 2.78
N ASP A 479 4.39 -18.20 1.59
CA ASP A 479 3.60 -18.20 0.35
C ASP A 479 2.99 -16.83 0.04
N GLY A 480 3.83 -15.79 0.01
CA GLY A 480 3.44 -14.40 -0.22
C GLY A 480 2.69 -13.74 0.95
N TYR A 481 2.55 -14.41 2.10
CA TYR A 481 2.08 -13.79 3.34
C TYR A 481 3.25 -13.31 4.13
N PHE A 482 3.19 -12.09 4.62
CA PHE A 482 4.20 -11.54 5.51
C PHE A 482 3.55 -11.25 6.85
N LEU A 483 3.96 -11.97 7.89
CA LEU A 483 3.54 -11.73 9.27
C LEU A 483 4.69 -11.04 10.01
N PHE A 484 4.46 -9.78 10.41
CA PHE A 484 5.40 -8.99 11.19
C PHE A 484 5.33 -9.35 12.68
N GLU A 485 6.39 -9.07 13.43
CA GLU A 485 6.49 -9.40 14.86
C GLU A 485 5.40 -8.76 15.74
N ASP A 486 4.87 -7.61 15.32
CA ASP A 486 3.80 -6.87 16.00
C ASP A 486 2.39 -7.35 15.62
N SER A 487 2.28 -8.47 14.90
CA SER A 487 1.04 -9.03 14.33
C SER A 487 0.43 -8.21 13.19
N THR A 488 1.14 -7.21 12.67
CA THR A 488 0.82 -6.58 11.38
C THR A 488 1.04 -7.59 10.26
N THR A 489 0.26 -7.49 9.19
CA THR A 489 0.31 -8.45 8.08
C THR A 489 0.36 -7.75 6.74
N PHE A 490 1.01 -8.37 5.75
CA PHE A 490 0.98 -7.93 4.36
C PHE A 490 0.76 -9.12 3.45
N ASN A 491 -0.17 -9.00 2.50
CA ASN A 491 -0.47 -10.05 1.52
C ASN A 491 -0.06 -9.61 0.12
N LEU A 492 0.93 -10.30 -0.44
CA LEU A 492 1.46 -10.00 -1.78
C LEU A 492 0.40 -10.10 -2.88
N PHE A 493 -0.57 -11.00 -2.75
CA PHE A 493 -1.56 -11.25 -3.81
C PHE A 493 -2.76 -10.31 -3.78
N THR A 494 -2.98 -9.61 -2.67
CA THR A 494 -4.03 -8.60 -2.55
C THR A 494 -3.49 -7.19 -2.37
N GLN A 495 -2.18 -7.03 -2.12
CA GLN A 495 -1.50 -5.77 -1.79
C GLN A 495 -2.08 -5.06 -0.56
N GLU A 496 -2.74 -5.83 0.32
CA GLU A 496 -3.31 -5.35 1.57
C GLU A 496 -2.28 -5.45 2.70
N PHE A 497 -2.03 -4.31 3.33
CA PHE A 497 -1.27 -4.17 4.56
C PHE A 497 -2.24 -3.91 5.72
N VAL A 498 -2.29 -4.80 6.70
CA VAL A 498 -3.31 -4.78 7.75
C VAL A 498 -2.67 -4.59 9.11
N PHE A 499 -3.00 -3.48 9.78
CA PHE A 499 -2.75 -3.32 11.21
C PHE A 499 -3.80 -4.09 12.02
N PRO A 500 -3.40 -4.77 13.11
CA PRO A 500 -4.34 -5.50 13.96
C PRO A 500 -5.34 -4.55 14.62
N ALA A 501 -6.49 -5.10 15.00
CA ALA A 501 -7.56 -4.34 15.64
C ALA A 501 -7.14 -3.74 16.98
N THR A 502 -7.32 -2.43 17.15
CA THR A 502 -7.09 -1.68 18.39
C THR A 502 -8.37 -0.96 18.82
N ASP A 503 -8.59 -0.79 20.12
CA ASP A 503 -9.74 -0.01 20.62
C ASP A 503 -9.51 1.51 20.38
N GLU A 504 -8.27 1.99 20.56
CA GLU A 504 -7.89 3.39 20.30
C GLU A 504 -7.39 3.59 18.85
N LYS A 505 -7.50 4.83 18.37
CA LYS A 505 -6.93 5.25 17.09
C LYS A 505 -5.47 5.66 17.27
N ASP A 506 -4.61 5.17 16.39
CA ASP A 506 -3.19 5.50 16.32
C ASP A 506 -2.89 6.23 15.02
N ARG A 507 -1.94 7.18 15.05
CA ARG A 507 -1.45 7.83 13.83
C ARG A 507 -0.40 6.97 13.14
N PHE A 508 -0.44 6.99 11.80
CA PHE A 508 0.60 6.41 10.96
C PHE A 508 0.78 7.23 9.70
N ASP A 509 1.94 7.08 9.05
CA ASP A 509 2.25 7.77 7.80
C ASP A 509 2.53 6.77 6.69
N VAL A 510 2.18 7.12 5.46
CA VAL A 510 2.56 6.42 4.23
C VAL A 510 3.42 7.35 3.40
N THR A 511 4.65 6.94 3.11
CA THR A 511 5.63 7.71 2.35
C THR A 511 5.93 7.02 1.03
N LEU A 512 5.74 7.72 -0.09
CA LEU A 512 6.17 7.27 -1.42
C LEU A 512 7.56 7.85 -1.72
N LEU A 513 8.51 7.00 -2.13
CA LEU A 513 9.86 7.42 -2.47
C LEU A 513 10.13 7.21 -3.97
N ALA A 514 10.38 8.31 -4.67
CA ALA A 514 10.88 8.26 -6.03
C ALA A 514 12.38 7.93 -6.03
N MET A 515 12.79 7.09 -6.98
CA MET A 515 14.17 6.64 -7.05
C MET A 515 15.04 7.65 -7.81
N PRO A 516 16.10 8.21 -7.19
CA PRO A 516 16.97 9.16 -7.88
C PRO A 516 17.75 8.47 -9.02
N LEU A 517 18.13 9.22 -10.05
CA LEU A 517 18.92 8.70 -11.18
C LEU A 517 20.22 8.02 -10.73
N SER A 518 20.86 8.58 -9.70
CA SER A 518 22.01 8.03 -9.00
C SER A 518 21.96 8.44 -7.52
N HIS A 519 22.80 7.83 -6.68
CA HIS A 519 22.90 8.18 -5.25
C HIS A 519 23.25 9.66 -5.00
N MET A 520 23.83 10.37 -5.98
CA MET A 520 24.13 11.82 -5.90
C MET A 520 23.20 12.70 -6.74
N SER A 521 22.37 12.12 -7.61
CA SER A 521 21.42 12.86 -8.45
C SER A 521 20.36 13.60 -7.60
N ASN A 522 19.89 14.72 -8.15
CA ASN A 522 18.69 15.44 -7.71
C ASN A 522 17.51 15.28 -8.70
N ASN A 523 17.73 14.57 -9.81
CA ASN A 523 16.68 14.12 -10.72
C ASN A 523 16.20 12.75 -10.26
N TYR A 524 14.90 12.56 -10.27
CA TYR A 524 14.19 11.37 -9.84
C TYR A 524 13.47 10.75 -11.02
N ASP A 525 13.31 9.44 -10.95
CA ASP A 525 12.29 8.79 -11.77
C ASP A 525 10.89 9.12 -11.26
N GLU A 526 9.88 8.91 -12.08
CA GLU A 526 8.51 9.17 -11.70
C GLU A 526 7.83 7.94 -11.16
N VAL A 527 7.10 8.13 -10.07
CA VAL A 527 6.26 7.10 -9.49
C VAL A 527 4.99 7.70 -8.92
N MET A 528 3.91 6.96 -9.05
CA MET A 528 2.57 7.30 -8.61
C MET A 528 2.08 6.22 -7.66
N LEU A 529 1.23 6.60 -6.73
CA LEU A 529 0.66 5.71 -5.74
C LEU A 529 -0.81 6.07 -5.51
N HIS A 530 -1.63 5.04 -5.56
CA HIS A 530 -2.96 5.02 -4.97
C HIS A 530 -2.86 4.40 -3.57
N ILE A 531 -3.39 5.12 -2.59
CA ILE A 531 -3.51 4.68 -1.20
C ILE A 531 -5.00 4.61 -0.89
N ASN A 532 -5.47 3.45 -0.45
CA ASN A 532 -6.79 3.33 0.15
C ASN A 532 -6.67 2.80 1.57
N ILE A 533 -7.46 3.38 2.48
CA ILE A 533 -7.53 2.92 3.87
C ILE A 533 -8.98 2.63 4.19
N THR A 534 -9.22 1.43 4.70
CA THR A 534 -10.55 0.99 5.10
C THR A 534 -10.52 0.33 6.47
N ASP A 535 -11.60 0.47 7.22
CA ASP A 535 -11.82 -0.38 8.38
C ASP A 535 -12.28 -1.77 7.93
N ALA A 536 -11.94 -2.80 8.69
CA ALA A 536 -12.48 -4.14 8.48
C ALA A 536 -12.81 -4.83 9.80
N ILE A 537 -13.92 -5.56 9.79
CA ILE A 537 -14.21 -6.55 10.84
C ILE A 537 -13.43 -7.81 10.47
N PRO A 538 -12.83 -8.52 11.45
CA PRO A 538 -12.14 -9.78 11.17
C PRO A 538 -13.00 -10.73 10.32
N LEU A 539 -12.37 -11.33 9.30
CA LEU A 539 -12.98 -12.28 8.36
C LEU A 539 -14.07 -11.67 7.45
N TYR A 540 -14.01 -10.36 7.17
CA TYR A 540 -14.92 -9.71 6.21
C TYR A 540 -14.91 -10.39 4.82
N THR A 541 -13.75 -10.84 4.34
CA THR A 541 -13.54 -11.45 3.01
C THR A 541 -13.90 -12.94 2.96
N SER A 542 -14.78 -13.40 3.85
CA SER A 542 -15.19 -14.80 3.87
C SER A 542 -16.11 -15.09 2.68
N GLN A 543 -15.80 -16.14 1.93
CA GLN A 543 -16.58 -16.56 0.76
C GLN A 543 -18.03 -16.86 1.13
N ILE A 544 -18.25 -17.47 2.30
CA ILE A 544 -19.59 -17.70 2.85
C ILE A 544 -19.70 -16.99 4.18
N GLN A 545 -20.70 -16.13 4.33
CA GLN A 545 -21.06 -15.49 5.58
C GLN A 545 -22.58 -15.51 5.76
N LEU A 546 -23.07 -16.52 6.47
CA LEU A 546 -24.48 -16.62 6.85
C LEU A 546 -24.63 -16.06 8.26
N ARG A 547 -25.52 -15.08 8.42
CA ARG A 547 -25.93 -14.56 9.72
C ARG A 547 -27.44 -14.58 9.80
N ILE A 548 -27.96 -15.47 10.63
CA ILE A 548 -29.40 -15.73 10.69
C ILE A 548 -29.87 -15.45 12.12
N ASN A 549 -30.78 -14.48 12.25
CA ASN A 549 -31.46 -14.18 13.50
C ASN A 549 -32.68 -15.10 13.65
N ASP A 550 -32.93 -15.56 14.88
CA ASP A 550 -34.08 -16.42 15.19
C ASP A 550 -34.15 -17.70 14.33
N LEU A 551 -32.99 -18.25 13.97
CA LEU A 551 -32.87 -19.53 13.27
C LEU A 551 -33.51 -20.70 14.05
N PHE A 552 -33.65 -20.52 15.37
CA PHE A 552 -34.15 -21.51 16.31
C PHE A 552 -35.23 -20.90 17.20
N ASP A 553 -36.27 -21.67 17.47
CA ASP A 553 -37.31 -21.35 18.46
C ASP A 553 -36.78 -21.29 19.89
N VAL A 554 -37.57 -20.68 20.78
CA VAL A 554 -37.26 -20.58 22.23
C VAL A 554 -37.05 -21.96 22.84
N ASP A 555 -35.95 -22.13 23.56
CA ASP A 555 -35.55 -23.40 24.20
C ASP A 555 -35.48 -24.61 23.25
N LYS A 556 -35.47 -24.38 21.93
CA LYS A 556 -35.32 -25.40 20.89
C LYS A 556 -34.01 -25.23 20.13
N PHE A 557 -33.61 -26.33 19.50
CA PHE A 557 -32.41 -26.44 18.69
C PHE A 557 -32.68 -27.11 17.32
N GLU A 558 -33.94 -27.32 16.95
CA GLU A 558 -34.31 -27.62 15.56
C GLU A 558 -34.38 -26.33 14.71
N LEU A 559 -33.93 -26.42 13.46
CA LEU A 559 -33.94 -25.28 12.54
C LEU A 559 -35.36 -24.89 12.15
N ASN A 560 -35.65 -23.59 12.18
CA ASN A 560 -36.91 -23.00 11.73
C ASN A 560 -37.02 -22.88 10.20
N GLN A 561 -36.00 -23.31 9.45
CA GLN A 561 -35.95 -23.24 7.98
C GLN A 561 -35.38 -24.53 7.37
N ALA A 562 -35.76 -24.81 6.12
CA ALA A 562 -35.42 -26.06 5.44
C ALA A 562 -34.00 -26.10 4.86
N SER A 563 -33.42 -24.95 4.49
CA SER A 563 -32.05 -24.86 3.97
C SER A 563 -31.29 -23.68 4.57
N LEU A 564 -29.97 -23.82 4.69
CA LEU A 564 -29.04 -22.75 5.08
C LEU A 564 -28.53 -21.98 3.87
N PHE A 565 -28.31 -22.65 2.74
CA PHE A 565 -27.86 -22.02 1.50
C PHE A 565 -29.02 -21.63 0.59
N HIS A 566 -28.82 -20.56 -0.16
CA HIS A 566 -29.71 -20.12 -1.24
C HIS A 566 -29.01 -20.20 -2.59
N LYS A 567 -29.78 -20.09 -3.69
CA LYS A 567 -29.22 -20.13 -5.06
C LYS A 567 -28.10 -19.09 -5.29
N GLN A 568 -28.15 -17.97 -4.58
CA GLN A 568 -27.16 -16.90 -4.67
C GLN A 568 -25.78 -17.31 -4.10
N ASP A 569 -25.73 -18.33 -3.23
CA ASP A 569 -24.47 -18.82 -2.63
C ASP A 569 -23.77 -19.88 -3.50
N SER A 570 -24.31 -20.21 -4.68
CA SER A 570 -23.82 -21.33 -5.50
C SER A 570 -22.34 -21.17 -5.87
N ILE A 571 -21.90 -19.96 -6.25
CA ILE A 571 -20.50 -19.72 -6.64
C ILE A 571 -19.59 -19.89 -5.42
N ALA A 572 -19.88 -19.21 -4.31
CA ALA A 572 -19.14 -19.36 -3.05
C ALA A 572 -19.05 -20.82 -2.56
N VAL A 573 -20.11 -21.63 -2.74
CA VAL A 573 -20.11 -23.06 -2.42
C VAL A 573 -19.18 -23.85 -3.36
N VAL A 574 -19.18 -23.54 -4.66
CA VAL A 574 -18.25 -24.14 -5.62
C VAL A 574 -16.80 -23.82 -5.24
N GLU A 575 -16.49 -22.57 -4.91
CA GLU A 575 -15.14 -22.19 -4.47
C GLU A 575 -14.69 -22.93 -3.21
N PHE A 576 -15.60 -23.13 -2.26
CA PHE A 576 -15.35 -23.95 -1.08
C PHE A 576 -15.02 -25.40 -1.45
N PHE A 577 -15.73 -25.97 -2.43
CA PHE A 577 -15.43 -27.33 -2.90
C PHE A 577 -14.10 -27.43 -3.63
N GLU A 578 -13.77 -26.45 -4.49
CA GLU A 578 -12.46 -26.36 -5.14
C GLU A 578 -11.33 -26.29 -4.10
N ALA A 579 -11.49 -25.48 -3.07
CA ALA A 579 -10.54 -25.40 -1.97
C ALA A 579 -10.39 -26.75 -1.25
N LEU A 580 -11.49 -27.47 -1.01
CA LEU A 580 -11.46 -28.81 -0.41
C LEU A 580 -10.81 -29.87 -1.31
N LEU A 581 -10.78 -29.68 -2.63
CA LEU A 581 -10.04 -30.55 -3.55
C LEU A 581 -8.52 -30.32 -3.44
N ASP A 582 -8.08 -29.12 -3.08
CA ASP A 582 -6.67 -28.82 -2.84
C ASP A 582 -6.17 -29.44 -1.53
N LYS A 583 -5.43 -30.54 -1.65
CA LYS A 583 -4.85 -31.28 -0.52
C LYS A 583 -3.81 -30.49 0.27
N LYS A 584 -3.25 -29.41 -0.29
CA LYS A 584 -2.24 -28.58 0.39
C LYS A 584 -2.86 -27.60 1.39
N LYS A 585 -4.07 -27.11 1.12
CA LYS A 585 -4.79 -26.24 2.05
C LYS A 585 -5.23 -27.03 3.27
N ASN A 586 -4.95 -26.56 4.47
CA ASN A 586 -5.50 -27.20 5.68
C ASN A 586 -7.00 -26.91 5.79
N PHE A 587 -7.80 -27.83 6.36
CA PHE A 587 -9.22 -27.56 6.64
C PHE A 587 -9.49 -27.64 8.15
N LYS A 588 -9.83 -26.50 8.73
CA LYS A 588 -10.07 -26.30 10.16
C LYS A 588 -11.52 -25.89 10.40
N ILE A 589 -12.14 -26.50 11.41
CA ILE A 589 -13.49 -26.18 11.84
C ILE A 589 -13.43 -25.66 13.27
N ILE A 590 -14.04 -24.51 13.52
CA ILE A 590 -14.25 -23.96 14.85
C ILE A 590 -15.75 -23.86 15.10
N SER A 591 -16.24 -24.59 16.10
CA SER A 591 -17.64 -24.54 16.49
C SER A 591 -17.79 -24.09 17.94
N ARG A 592 -18.68 -23.14 18.20
CA ARG A 592 -18.87 -22.53 19.52
C ARG A 592 -20.34 -22.41 19.88
N GLY A 593 -20.72 -22.91 21.05
CA GLY A 593 -21.92 -22.49 21.75
C GLY A 593 -21.58 -21.24 22.55
N GLY A 594 -21.91 -20.07 22.02
CA GLY A 594 -21.50 -18.79 22.57
C GLY A 594 -22.21 -18.39 23.87
N GLY A 595 -23.25 -19.13 24.26
CA GLY A 595 -24.12 -18.77 25.37
C GLY A 595 -24.80 -17.43 25.13
N VAL A 596 -24.93 -16.63 26.19
CA VAL A 596 -25.47 -15.27 26.09
C VAL A 596 -24.51 -14.39 25.29
N GLY A 597 -25.01 -13.84 24.20
CA GLY A 597 -24.28 -12.90 23.36
C GLY A 597 -24.22 -11.49 23.94
N LYS A 598 -23.25 -10.70 23.49
CA LYS A 598 -23.28 -9.24 23.58
C LYS A 598 -22.99 -8.62 22.22
N PHE A 599 -23.59 -7.48 21.95
CA PHE A 599 -23.35 -6.76 20.70
C PHE A 599 -22.07 -5.93 20.82
N LYS A 600 -21.10 -6.12 19.92
CA LYS A 600 -19.88 -5.30 19.78
C LYS A 600 -19.53 -5.23 18.29
N ASN A 601 -19.33 -4.02 17.75
CA ASN A 601 -18.88 -3.77 16.37
C ASN A 601 -19.76 -4.47 15.31
N ASP A 602 -21.07 -4.26 15.39
CA ASP A 602 -22.07 -4.85 14.48
C ASP A 602 -22.08 -6.38 14.41
N ARG A 603 -21.55 -7.04 15.44
CA ARG A 603 -21.55 -8.49 15.60
C ARG A 603 -21.92 -8.89 17.02
N VAL A 604 -22.49 -10.09 17.12
CA VAL A 604 -22.67 -10.74 18.42
C VAL A 604 -21.37 -11.47 18.77
N VAL A 605 -20.82 -11.15 19.92
CA VAL A 605 -19.63 -11.81 20.47
C VAL A 605 -19.97 -12.48 21.80
N ILE A 606 -19.13 -13.43 22.21
CA ILE A 606 -19.31 -14.15 23.48
C ILE A 606 -19.25 -13.16 24.64
N ASN A 607 -20.25 -13.20 25.53
CA ASN A 607 -20.20 -12.52 26.81
C ASN A 607 -19.69 -13.50 27.89
N TYR A 608 -18.42 -13.37 28.29
CA TYR A 608 -17.82 -14.26 29.29
C TYR A 608 -18.37 -14.07 30.71
N THR A 609 -19.03 -12.95 30.99
CA THR A 609 -19.63 -12.63 32.29
C THR A 609 -21.07 -12.11 32.08
N PRO A 610 -22.00 -12.98 31.67
CA PRO A 610 -23.35 -12.56 31.32
C PRO A 610 -24.23 -12.36 32.56
N ASN A 611 -25.05 -11.31 32.55
CA ASN A 611 -26.11 -11.11 33.51
C ASN A 611 -27.42 -11.69 32.94
N GLU A 612 -27.81 -12.88 33.39
CA GLU A 612 -29.02 -13.54 32.90
C GLU A 612 -30.30 -13.01 33.58
N LEU A 613 -31.31 -12.69 32.77
CA LEU A 613 -32.63 -12.25 33.19
C LEU A 613 -33.55 -13.45 33.43
N SER A 614 -34.40 -13.38 34.45
CA SER A 614 -35.39 -14.44 34.71
C SER A 614 -36.49 -14.48 33.65
N ASN A 615 -36.90 -13.33 33.11
CA ASN A 615 -37.90 -13.17 32.06
C ASN A 615 -37.60 -11.92 31.21
N TYR A 616 -38.22 -11.81 30.04
CA TYR A 616 -38.26 -10.55 29.30
C TYR A 616 -38.91 -9.44 30.14
N PRO A 617 -38.51 -8.17 29.98
CA PRO A 617 -39.17 -7.02 30.61
C PRO A 617 -40.66 -6.98 30.28
N GLY A 618 -41.50 -6.64 31.26
CA GLY A 618 -42.96 -6.55 31.11
C GLY A 618 -43.73 -7.22 32.23
N ILE A 619 -44.85 -6.62 32.60
CA ILE A 619 -45.76 -7.12 33.64
C ILE A 619 -46.72 -8.14 33.03
N SER A 620 -47.25 -7.85 31.84
CA SER A 620 -48.16 -8.74 31.09
C SER A 620 -47.41 -9.66 30.11
N THR A 621 -48.03 -10.78 29.74
CA THR A 621 -47.48 -11.70 28.71
C THR A 621 -47.30 -11.00 27.37
N ALA A 622 -48.22 -10.09 27.01
CA ALA A 622 -48.15 -9.32 25.77
C ALA A 622 -46.94 -8.36 25.76
N GLU A 623 -46.68 -7.66 26.86
CA GLU A 623 -45.50 -6.80 27.01
C GLU A 623 -44.20 -7.60 26.91
N ARG A 624 -44.14 -8.78 27.53
CA ARG A 624 -42.96 -9.65 27.45
C ARG A 624 -42.69 -10.15 26.04
N GLN A 625 -43.74 -10.52 25.30
CA GLN A 625 -43.61 -10.92 23.91
C GLN A 625 -43.18 -9.76 23.02
N SER A 626 -43.69 -8.55 23.27
CA SER A 626 -43.22 -7.34 22.59
C SER A 626 -41.75 -7.05 22.89
N ALA A 627 -41.32 -7.18 24.15
CA ALA A 627 -39.93 -6.98 24.56
C ALA A 627 -38.99 -8.02 23.96
N ARG A 628 -39.45 -9.26 23.73
CA ARG A 628 -38.67 -10.30 23.02
C ARG A 628 -38.34 -9.90 21.59
N GLU A 629 -39.25 -9.21 20.92
CA GLU A 629 -39.09 -8.75 19.54
C GLU A 629 -38.31 -7.43 19.44
N ASP A 630 -38.02 -6.78 20.57
CA ASP A 630 -37.13 -5.62 20.64
C ASP A 630 -35.74 -5.97 20.08
N SER A 631 -35.16 -5.05 19.32
CA SER A 631 -33.84 -5.21 18.70
C SER A 631 -32.76 -5.56 19.72
N ILE A 632 -32.87 -5.06 20.95
CA ILE A 632 -31.92 -5.33 22.05
C ILE A 632 -31.78 -6.84 22.31
N PHE A 633 -32.87 -7.60 22.27
CA PHE A 633 -32.87 -9.05 22.49
C PHE A 633 -32.74 -9.81 21.18
N LYS A 634 -33.48 -9.40 20.16
CA LYS A 634 -33.59 -10.08 18.87
C LYS A 634 -32.24 -10.21 18.15
N GLN A 635 -31.44 -9.16 18.16
CA GLN A 635 -30.13 -9.16 17.52
C GLN A 635 -29.10 -10.07 18.21
N LEU A 636 -29.35 -10.54 19.44
CA LEU A 636 -28.45 -11.44 20.16
C LEU A 636 -28.76 -12.91 19.87
N ARG A 637 -29.97 -13.24 19.41
CA ARG A 637 -30.41 -14.59 19.04
C ARG A 637 -29.93 -14.94 17.63
N THR A 638 -28.62 -14.95 17.46
CA THR A 638 -27.98 -15.07 16.14
C THR A 638 -27.23 -16.37 16.02
N THR A 639 -27.30 -16.97 14.84
CA THR A 639 -26.39 -18.03 14.41
C THR A 639 -25.57 -17.55 13.22
N GLU A 640 -24.28 -17.80 13.28
CA GLU A 640 -23.30 -17.33 12.30
C GLU A 640 -22.53 -18.53 11.73
N VAL A 641 -22.51 -18.62 10.40
CA VAL A 641 -21.66 -19.55 9.65
C VAL A 641 -20.72 -18.73 8.79
N VAL A 642 -19.42 -18.93 8.97
CA VAL A 642 -18.38 -18.24 8.21
C VAL A 642 -17.48 -19.30 7.58
N ILE A 643 -17.28 -19.26 6.26
CA ILE A 643 -16.26 -20.04 5.58
C ILE A 643 -15.31 -19.06 4.92
N HIS A 644 -14.08 -19.08 5.40
CA HIS A 644 -12.99 -18.26 4.90
C HIS A 644 -11.97 -19.18 4.23
N ILE A 645 -11.62 -18.85 2.99
CA ILE A 645 -10.68 -19.58 2.16
C ILE A 645 -9.54 -18.62 1.84
N ASP A 646 -8.39 -18.93 2.41
CA ASP A 646 -7.11 -18.30 2.07
C ASP A 646 -6.06 -19.43 1.91
N ARG A 647 -4.93 -19.36 2.63
CA ARG A 647 -3.93 -20.46 2.67
C ARG A 647 -4.43 -21.68 3.44
N GLU A 648 -5.38 -21.46 4.35
CA GLU A 648 -6.19 -22.51 4.95
C GLU A 648 -7.68 -22.26 4.71
N ILE A 649 -8.47 -23.31 4.90
CA ILE A 649 -9.92 -23.27 4.88
C ILE A 649 -10.37 -23.26 6.33
N LEU A 650 -11.01 -22.17 6.74
CA LEU A 650 -11.54 -21.99 8.09
C LEU A 650 -13.06 -21.91 8.04
N MET A 651 -13.73 -22.92 8.59
CA MET A 651 -15.17 -22.91 8.80
C MET A 651 -15.47 -22.59 10.26
N GLN A 652 -16.22 -21.53 10.53
CA GLN A 652 -16.71 -21.17 11.85
C GLN A 652 -18.22 -21.32 11.94
N VAL A 653 -18.69 -21.93 13.01
CA VAL A 653 -20.12 -22.01 13.35
C VAL A 653 -20.29 -21.52 14.78
N ASN A 654 -20.97 -20.39 14.95
CA ASN A 654 -21.22 -19.79 16.25
C ASN A 654 -22.73 -19.64 16.44
N SER A 655 -23.24 -19.94 17.62
CA SER A 655 -24.64 -19.69 17.97
C SER A 655 -24.72 -18.98 19.32
N PHE A 656 -25.65 -18.04 19.44
CA PHE A 656 -25.83 -17.20 20.62
C PHE A 656 -27.29 -17.20 21.07
N THR A 657 -27.49 -17.00 22.36
CA THR A 657 -28.80 -16.72 22.97
C THR A 657 -28.84 -15.26 23.44
N ASP A 658 -30.04 -14.76 23.66
CA ASP A 658 -30.23 -13.52 24.41
C ASP A 658 -30.04 -13.78 25.94
N PRO A 659 -30.09 -12.75 26.80
CA PRO A 659 -29.80 -12.92 28.22
C PRO A 659 -30.94 -13.55 29.03
N VAL A 660 -32.08 -13.91 28.43
CA VAL A 660 -33.15 -14.57 29.19
C VAL A 660 -32.75 -16.01 29.49
N ARG A 661 -32.98 -16.47 30.73
CA ARG A 661 -32.61 -17.83 31.16
C ARG A 661 -33.36 -18.89 30.35
N SER A 662 -32.59 -19.74 29.66
CA SER A 662 -33.12 -20.95 29.05
C SER A 662 -33.36 -22.06 30.07
N ASN A 663 -34.47 -22.77 29.93
CA ASN A 663 -34.77 -23.98 30.72
C ASN A 663 -34.20 -25.25 30.08
N PHE A 664 -33.41 -25.12 29.03
CA PHE A 664 -32.87 -26.25 28.27
C PHE A 664 -32.00 -27.16 29.13
N LYS A 665 -32.24 -28.46 29.00
CA LYS A 665 -31.40 -29.53 29.56
C LYS A 665 -31.13 -30.58 28.48
N PRO A 666 -29.88 -31.03 28.32
CA PRO A 666 -29.54 -32.13 27.43
C PRO A 666 -30.36 -33.38 27.79
N SER A 667 -30.90 -34.06 26.78
CA SER A 667 -31.53 -35.38 26.95
C SER A 667 -30.51 -36.49 27.12
N ASP A 668 -29.32 -36.33 26.55
CA ASP A 668 -28.20 -37.28 26.69
C ASP A 668 -27.58 -37.19 28.10
N ALA A 669 -27.35 -38.35 28.72
CA ALA A 669 -26.85 -38.45 30.08
C ALA A 669 -25.40 -37.97 30.21
N ALA A 670 -24.55 -38.19 29.20
CA ALA A 670 -23.16 -37.75 29.23
C ALA A 670 -23.06 -36.22 29.11
N LEU A 671 -23.87 -35.61 28.25
CA LEU A 671 -23.96 -34.15 28.08
C LEU A 671 -24.59 -33.48 29.31
N LEU A 672 -25.59 -34.10 29.93
CA LEU A 672 -26.17 -33.60 31.18
C LEU A 672 -25.15 -33.66 32.32
N SER A 673 -24.38 -34.74 32.43
CA SER A 673 -23.27 -34.85 33.39
C SER A 673 -22.20 -33.79 33.13
N PHE A 674 -21.80 -33.58 31.87
CA PHE A 674 -20.85 -32.56 31.46
C PHE A 674 -21.32 -31.14 31.82
N MET A 675 -22.59 -30.82 31.56
CA MET A 675 -23.21 -29.55 31.95
C MET A 675 -23.11 -29.31 33.46
N ASN A 676 -23.48 -30.32 34.26
CA ASN A 676 -23.49 -30.22 35.72
C ASN A 676 -22.07 -30.09 36.31
N GLN A 677 -21.10 -30.88 35.82
CA GLN A 677 -19.72 -30.85 36.28
C GLN A 677 -19.05 -29.49 36.07
N ASN A 678 -19.31 -28.87 34.92
CA ASN A 678 -18.73 -27.57 34.57
C ASN A 678 -19.60 -26.38 35.00
N LYS A 679 -20.77 -26.64 35.62
CA LYS A 679 -21.75 -25.62 36.04
C LYS A 679 -22.19 -24.70 34.90
N PHE A 680 -22.39 -25.26 33.71
CA PHE A 680 -22.85 -24.48 32.55
C PHE A 680 -24.34 -24.14 32.64
N SER A 681 -24.71 -22.95 32.18
CA SER A 681 -26.12 -22.52 32.15
C SER A 681 -26.89 -23.19 31.01
N GLY A 682 -28.23 -23.16 31.10
CA GLY A 682 -29.11 -23.64 30.02
C GLY A 682 -28.82 -22.94 28.70
N ASN A 683 -28.52 -21.63 28.73
CA ASN A 683 -28.15 -20.84 27.55
C ASN A 683 -26.86 -21.34 26.89
N GLN A 684 -25.84 -21.66 27.70
CA GLN A 684 -24.58 -22.21 27.18
C GLN A 684 -24.80 -23.55 26.49
N MET A 685 -25.54 -24.47 27.11
CA MET A 685 -25.83 -25.77 26.51
C MET A 685 -26.76 -25.68 25.30
N LEU A 686 -27.80 -24.83 25.36
CA LEU A 686 -28.72 -24.61 24.23
C LEU A 686 -27.96 -24.09 23.00
N SER A 687 -27.12 -23.07 23.17
CA SER A 687 -26.29 -22.55 22.08
C SER A 687 -25.31 -23.59 21.52
N ALA A 688 -24.81 -24.52 22.34
CA ALA A 688 -23.96 -25.61 21.87
C ALA A 688 -24.73 -26.60 20.99
N TYR A 689 -25.94 -26.99 21.41
CA TYR A 689 -26.85 -27.82 20.61
C TYR A 689 -27.25 -27.14 19.30
N ARG A 690 -27.50 -25.82 19.32
CA ARG A 690 -27.78 -25.05 18.10
C ARG A 690 -26.60 -25.08 17.13
N SER A 691 -25.38 -24.85 17.60
CA SER A 691 -24.17 -24.97 16.78
C SER A 691 -23.95 -26.39 16.24
N TYR A 692 -24.29 -27.42 17.02
CA TYR A 692 -24.30 -28.81 16.56
C TYR A 692 -25.29 -29.00 15.40
N THR A 693 -26.55 -28.58 15.58
CA THR A 693 -27.59 -28.73 14.55
C THR A 693 -27.19 -28.00 13.28
N THR A 694 -26.67 -26.77 13.38
CA THR A 694 -26.19 -26.02 12.23
C THR A 694 -25.07 -26.77 11.49
N LEU A 695 -24.07 -27.31 12.20
CA LEU A 695 -23.02 -28.12 11.58
C LEU A 695 -23.56 -29.39 10.93
N LYS A 696 -24.52 -30.08 11.57
CA LYS A 696 -25.16 -31.28 11.03
C LYS A 696 -25.91 -30.97 9.72
N THR A 697 -26.60 -29.84 9.68
CA THR A 697 -27.34 -29.40 8.49
C THR A 697 -26.39 -28.96 7.38
N LEU A 698 -25.35 -28.18 7.70
CA LEU A 698 -24.28 -27.85 6.74
C LEU A 698 -23.68 -29.10 6.11
N LYS A 699 -23.37 -30.12 6.92
CA LYS A 699 -22.86 -31.42 6.45
C LYS A 699 -23.80 -32.05 5.42
N SER A 700 -25.11 -32.07 5.70
CA SER A 700 -26.12 -32.66 4.82
C SER A 700 -26.27 -31.88 3.51
N GLU A 701 -26.45 -30.57 3.59
CA GLU A 701 -26.66 -29.71 2.43
C GLU A 701 -25.42 -29.70 1.52
N LEU A 702 -24.22 -29.51 2.08
CA LEU A 702 -23.00 -29.47 1.28
C LEU A 702 -22.70 -30.81 0.61
N ASN A 703 -23.08 -31.95 1.20
CA ASN A 703 -22.95 -33.24 0.53
C ASN A 703 -23.86 -33.36 -0.69
N ILE A 704 -25.10 -32.85 -0.59
CA ILE A 704 -26.03 -32.82 -1.72
C ILE A 704 -25.51 -31.88 -2.81
N LEU A 705 -25.10 -30.66 -2.43
CA LEU A 705 -24.57 -29.66 -3.36
C LEU A 705 -23.28 -30.12 -4.04
N ALA A 706 -22.39 -30.83 -3.33
CA ALA A 706 -21.18 -31.40 -3.94
C ALA A 706 -21.52 -32.40 -5.05
N GLY A 707 -22.54 -33.24 -4.85
CA GLY A 707 -23.02 -34.16 -5.89
C GLY A 707 -23.72 -33.47 -7.07
N GLN A 708 -24.23 -32.26 -6.88
CA GLN A 708 -24.87 -31.46 -7.93
C GLN A 708 -23.87 -30.63 -8.74
N TYR A 709 -22.87 -30.04 -8.07
CA TYR A 709 -21.96 -29.07 -8.68
C TYR A 709 -20.65 -29.67 -9.19
N LEU A 710 -20.22 -30.83 -8.66
CA LEU A 710 -18.95 -31.44 -9.06
C LEU A 710 -19.16 -32.75 -9.82
N PRO A 711 -18.19 -33.13 -10.68
CA PRO A 711 -18.09 -34.49 -11.20
C PRO A 711 -18.04 -35.50 -10.06
N ARG A 712 -18.63 -36.68 -10.27
CA ARG A 712 -18.80 -37.73 -9.25
C ARG A 712 -17.51 -38.08 -8.48
N GLU A 713 -16.37 -38.16 -9.18
CA GLU A 713 -15.07 -38.48 -8.57
C GLU A 713 -14.60 -37.38 -7.60
N GLU A 714 -14.77 -36.11 -7.98
CA GLU A 714 -14.40 -34.96 -7.17
C GLU A 714 -15.36 -34.75 -6.01
N ALA A 715 -16.67 -34.89 -6.25
CA ALA A 715 -17.70 -34.85 -5.23
C ALA A 715 -17.40 -35.84 -4.09
N THR A 716 -17.01 -37.07 -4.43
CA THR A 716 -16.66 -38.09 -3.42
C THR A 716 -15.50 -37.62 -2.53
N LYS A 717 -14.43 -37.06 -3.12
CA LYS A 717 -13.27 -36.56 -2.38
C LYS A 717 -13.64 -35.40 -1.44
N VAL A 718 -14.45 -34.48 -1.92
CA VAL A 718 -14.94 -33.33 -1.13
C VAL A 718 -15.81 -33.80 0.03
N ILE A 719 -16.78 -34.66 -0.23
CA ILE A 719 -17.70 -35.24 0.77
C ILE A 719 -16.91 -35.97 1.86
N ASP A 720 -15.95 -36.82 1.49
CA ASP A 720 -15.14 -37.57 2.45
C ASP A 720 -14.32 -36.64 3.34
N ARG A 721 -13.67 -35.63 2.75
CA ARG A 721 -12.86 -34.67 3.48
C ARG A 721 -13.71 -33.82 4.43
N LEU A 722 -14.84 -33.31 3.95
CA LEU A 722 -15.79 -32.51 4.74
C LEU A 722 -16.31 -33.32 5.92
N ASN A 723 -16.85 -34.51 5.65
CA ASN A 723 -17.43 -35.37 6.67
C ASN A 723 -16.41 -35.76 7.74
N LYS A 724 -15.18 -36.13 7.33
CA LYS A 724 -14.09 -36.48 8.25
C LYS A 724 -13.69 -35.31 9.14
N ALA A 725 -13.67 -34.09 8.63
CA ALA A 725 -13.35 -32.90 9.40
C ALA A 725 -14.46 -32.56 10.42
N ILE A 726 -15.73 -32.59 10.00
CA ILE A 726 -16.88 -32.35 10.89
C ILE A 726 -16.94 -33.41 11.99
N ASP A 727 -16.78 -34.68 11.65
CA ASP A 727 -16.79 -35.80 12.60
C ASP A 727 -15.70 -35.71 13.67
N LYS A 728 -14.57 -35.07 13.36
CA LYS A 728 -13.45 -34.83 14.28
C LYS A 728 -13.58 -33.51 15.04
N SER A 729 -14.49 -32.64 14.64
CA SER A 729 -14.66 -31.33 15.24
C SER A 729 -15.15 -31.42 16.69
N ARG A 730 -14.91 -30.34 17.44
CA ARG A 730 -15.40 -30.18 18.81
C ARG A 730 -16.17 -28.88 18.89
N ILE A 731 -17.24 -28.91 19.67
CA ILE A 731 -18.08 -27.74 19.97
C ILE A 731 -17.64 -27.20 21.32
N THR A 732 -17.23 -25.94 21.32
CA THR A 732 -16.78 -25.24 22.52
C THR A 732 -17.98 -24.78 23.33
N VAL A 733 -17.95 -24.98 24.65
CA VAL A 733 -18.97 -24.55 25.60
C VAL A 733 -18.25 -23.94 26.80
N GLY A 734 -18.34 -22.61 26.95
CA GLY A 734 -17.57 -21.88 27.95
C GLY A 734 -16.06 -22.15 27.82
N ALA A 735 -15.42 -22.61 28.89
CA ALA A 735 -13.99 -22.94 28.92
C ALA A 735 -13.66 -24.37 28.47
N SER A 736 -14.67 -25.20 28.16
CA SER A 736 -14.52 -26.62 27.82
C SER A 736 -15.01 -26.90 26.39
N SER A 737 -14.85 -28.13 25.90
CA SER A 737 -15.39 -28.53 24.58
C SER A 737 -15.82 -29.99 24.55
N VAL A 738 -16.79 -30.30 23.70
CA VAL A 738 -17.35 -31.65 23.52
C VAL A 738 -17.20 -32.09 22.07
N LYS A 739 -16.97 -33.38 21.81
CA LYS A 739 -16.86 -33.91 20.45
C LYS A 739 -18.22 -33.82 19.73
N PHE A 740 -18.21 -33.48 18.44
CA PHE A 740 -19.42 -33.39 17.62
C PHE A 740 -20.31 -34.65 17.71
N LYS A 741 -19.70 -35.84 17.70
CA LYS A 741 -20.43 -37.12 17.73
C LYS A 741 -21.27 -37.33 18.99
N THR A 742 -20.82 -36.81 20.13
CA THR A 742 -21.52 -36.97 21.43
C THR A 742 -22.89 -36.29 21.46
N PHE A 743 -23.18 -35.36 20.55
CA PHE A 743 -24.50 -34.72 20.44
C PHE A 743 -25.50 -35.49 19.58
N GLY A 744 -25.04 -36.50 18.82
CA GLY A 744 -25.89 -37.31 17.94
C GLY A 744 -26.09 -38.76 18.42
N GLU A 745 -25.48 -39.11 19.55
CA GLU A 745 -25.74 -40.31 20.35
C GLU A 745 -26.91 -40.02 21.29
#